data_AF-L1QN40-F1
#
_entry.id   AF-L1QN40-F1
#
_cell.length_a   1.000
_cell.length_b   1.000
_cell.length_c   1.000
_cell.angle_alpha   90.00
_cell.angle_beta   90.00
_cell.angle_gamma   90.00
#
_symmetry.space_group_name_H-M   'P 1'
#
loop_
_entity.id
_entity.type
_entity.pdbx_description
1 polymer ?
#
loop_
_entity_poly.entity_id
_entity_poly.type
_entity_poly.pdbx_seq_one_letter_code
_entity_poly.pdbx_strand_id
1 'polypeptide(L)'
;MKIKKILAMATVLAITTSYFPSMYAGAIENDAIPMDSLKGYWTFENVEGDNIIDDSNNGKDATLKGNASIVDGGKNNKGLKLTGEKGTFLSIPSIFNLAQENVSLSFWVNISPESENNRSGHTILLQQEGDGKSILYYAASSSGDKLGSFVSGSDSFSNEKLTQDKWINVAMVSDYSKKEIKFYINGKLDSTHLLSSLSNSNDPLRLGDHKNNNGLALNGIVDEVMIFGDCLTDEQILNIYYENADISILKDELLSAINVAYETYNLAVDFLSGDLIDKFLSEINKSEELVSSDIEDAKEFVNQINYLNNLNEQVNEALNNKIGDDILVKADINDVFREIGRFLFGANHRYHKDGYGSYDTENLKVKEEFDELYKESNFGAIRYPGGKVANLFEWKKSIGDIDERKYTIHGDPEQEPEFPYFGVDEVAKYAEENNSELAYVYNMGNGNKLDAADLVEYLNCEVGENPNGGIDWAEVRAENGRVEPYNVTHFELGNEFQLLSEQAYWTTASNDPMGAYIDGGEFQFNNQFVVEYEDWRNSTAGRSNGKANQEKIIRYYPIVEHTLVLTVGGQTWQQVESLEGQGASNVFVYDNESGRINFGDGINGNIPAEGKEIKVSYKAHRDGYVDYYEEMKKVDPDIKIYSCYDSENFITRMGTEKSYDGIVTHPYSGTISSSDANYYEKILYRAEEKVNVAQNYENKIKEVLGEEKAKDVSVVVSEYGIFNDSSRFVKSQINALYTAKSIIGFADIESIPYATKHCLVDFPGGDLLGPGGQAIIQSIYNENGEIEFVATPSAKVFTLFNNMTGNYVLNEKVINNKTVYGNLEALDTMITKDDEGNLYLMLVNTAKEEVSVNINVDGFDFRGKTGEGMLVDGPSFDAENTIDNKDNVVVEEFVVETIKTSNFQYTLTPHSVTAIKINAKASEVEFTSHLEIAVELANEVTEEELSKVVPAVANEFIEALEEAKAILENKSSTQAEIDEAFERLSGVMQMLEFIKGDKTQLINLLDRINGLNSDEYIQSTWTNLQTVVEKANAIVADENALEAEVAESYKEGLRGFLELRLKPSKDKLEGLINKVETLDANQYTASSWSNLQETLGKARAVFENEEATSTDIAKVEKELQGAIDNLVASESTENGGNTNAGNGNNNESANTGSDNVASGTTTNSESNNVAASTSGNSTNKTSSKGQLPNTGDLGGVAALFMGVTSLAAGCLGLKKRR
;
A
#
# COMPACT_ATOMS: atom_id res chain seq x y z
N MET A 1 45.40 -32.33 -13.26
CA MET A 1 44.83 -31.36 -14.22
C MET A 1 43.34 -31.63 -14.49
N LYS A 2 42.56 -31.94 -13.43
CA LYS A 2 41.08 -31.96 -13.43
C LYS A 2 40.48 -31.23 -12.21
N ILE A 3 41.31 -30.57 -11.41
CA ILE A 3 40.94 -29.73 -10.25
C ILE A 3 41.28 -28.24 -10.56
N LYS A 4 41.19 -27.86 -11.84
CA LYS A 4 41.44 -26.47 -12.31
C LYS A 4 40.33 -25.94 -13.22
N LYS A 5 39.16 -26.59 -13.21
CA LYS A 5 37.94 -26.06 -13.85
C LYS A 5 36.93 -25.46 -12.87
N ILE A 6 37.26 -25.45 -11.56
CA ILE A 6 36.44 -24.85 -10.49
C ILE A 6 37.04 -23.51 -10.01
N LEU A 7 38.19 -23.06 -10.54
CA LEU A 7 38.88 -21.86 -10.04
C LEU A 7 39.31 -20.87 -11.14
N ALA A 8 38.45 -20.63 -12.13
CA ALA A 8 38.72 -19.66 -13.18
C ALA A 8 37.51 -18.74 -13.45
N MET A 9 37.19 -17.89 -12.46
CA MET A 9 36.71 -16.52 -12.70
C MET A 9 36.81 -15.70 -11.40
N ALA A 10 38.03 -15.46 -10.92
CA ALA A 10 38.31 -14.39 -9.97
C ALA A 10 39.81 -14.06 -9.93
N THR A 11 40.14 -12.79 -10.24
CA THR A 11 41.30 -11.93 -9.90
C THR A 11 41.75 -11.17 -11.17
N VAL A 12 41.98 -9.84 -11.24
CA VAL A 12 42.26 -8.74 -10.29
C VAL A 12 42.36 -7.46 -11.18
N LEU A 13 41.91 -6.23 -10.86
CA LEU A 13 42.56 -5.14 -10.06
C LEU A 13 41.63 -3.90 -10.26
N ALA A 14 40.89 -3.40 -9.26
CA ALA A 14 41.27 -2.47 -8.18
C ALA A 14 41.08 -0.96 -8.50
N ILE A 15 40.67 -0.24 -7.44
CA ILE A 15 41.09 1.11 -6.97
C ILE A 15 39.91 2.06 -6.68
N THR A 16 39.65 2.18 -5.36
CA THR A 16 39.32 3.36 -4.53
C THR A 16 38.00 4.08 -4.79
N THR A 17 37.23 4.57 -3.81
CA THR A 17 37.41 5.15 -2.45
C THR A 17 35.97 5.24 -1.89
N SER A 18 35.60 5.26 -0.62
CA SER A 18 36.23 5.67 0.64
C SER A 18 35.20 5.48 1.77
N TYR A 19 35.68 5.12 2.96
CA TYR A 19 35.18 5.49 4.29
C TYR A 19 33.65 5.62 4.53
N PHE A 20 33.11 4.75 5.39
CA PHE A 20 32.22 5.22 6.47
C PHE A 20 32.66 4.62 7.81
N PRO A 21 32.89 5.47 8.82
CA PRO A 21 33.35 5.05 10.14
C PRO A 21 32.23 4.41 10.94
N SER A 22 32.62 3.54 11.86
CA SER A 22 31.84 3.22 13.05
C SER A 22 31.30 4.49 13.70
N MET A 23 29.98 4.64 13.83
CA MET A 23 29.38 5.64 14.71
C MET A 23 28.38 4.97 15.65
N TYR A 24 28.86 4.80 16.89
CA TYR A 24 28.21 5.09 18.15
C TYR A 24 26.67 5.17 18.17
N ALA A 25 26.09 4.34 19.04
CA ALA A 25 24.88 4.66 19.78
C ALA A 25 25.05 6.02 20.48
N GLY A 26 24.38 7.04 19.95
CA GLY A 26 24.15 8.32 20.60
C GLY A 26 22.64 8.54 20.63
N ALA A 27 22.11 8.95 21.78
CA ALA A 27 20.74 9.43 21.87
C ALA A 27 20.53 10.56 20.84
N ILE A 28 19.43 10.51 20.09
CA ILE A 28 19.01 11.60 19.22
C ILE A 28 18.65 12.76 20.16
N GLU A 29 19.46 13.82 20.14
CA GLU A 29 19.13 15.09 20.80
C GLU A 29 18.04 15.76 19.96
N ASN A 30 16.87 16.05 20.56
CA ASN A 30 15.86 16.93 19.97
C ASN A 30 16.52 18.27 19.59
N ASP A 31 16.27 18.74 18.37
CA ASP A 31 16.79 20.03 17.91
C ASP A 31 16.06 21.16 18.67
N ALA A 32 16.73 21.71 19.68
CA ALA A 32 16.15 22.72 20.56
C ALA A 32 15.78 23.99 19.79
N ILE A 33 14.72 24.68 20.24
CA ILE A 33 14.32 25.98 19.69
C ILE A 33 15.51 26.95 19.84
N PRO A 34 16.03 27.54 18.74
CA PRO A 34 17.25 28.34 18.78
C PRO A 34 16.96 29.75 19.31
N MET A 35 16.77 29.85 20.62
CA MET A 35 16.45 31.10 21.32
C MET A 35 17.49 32.20 21.10
N ASP A 36 18.74 31.84 20.79
CA ASP A 36 19.79 32.80 20.45
C ASP A 36 19.54 33.54 19.12
N SER A 37 18.71 32.99 18.22
CA SER A 37 18.31 33.60 16.95
C SER A 37 17.03 34.43 17.06
N LEU A 38 16.37 34.41 18.23
CA LEU A 38 15.13 35.12 18.49
C LEU A 38 15.39 36.64 18.39
N LYS A 39 14.60 37.32 17.56
CA LYS A 39 14.69 38.77 17.32
C LYS A 39 13.63 39.56 18.08
N GLY A 40 12.51 38.92 18.41
CA GLY A 40 11.42 39.51 19.18
C GLY A 40 10.43 38.43 19.59
N TYR A 41 9.89 38.57 20.79
CA TYR A 41 8.90 37.68 21.35
C TYR A 41 7.89 38.45 22.19
N TRP A 42 6.61 38.28 21.90
CA TRP A 42 5.53 38.94 22.65
C TRP A 42 4.54 37.88 23.13
N THR A 43 4.61 37.57 24.42
CA THR A 43 3.69 36.67 25.15
C THR A 43 2.41 37.38 25.58
N PHE A 44 2.40 38.72 25.52
CA PHE A 44 1.33 39.58 26.04
C PHE A 44 1.10 39.52 27.56
N GLU A 45 1.97 38.82 28.30
CA GLU A 45 1.89 38.76 29.76
C GLU A 45 2.42 40.03 30.43
N ASN A 46 3.43 40.65 29.83
CA ASN A 46 4.13 41.83 30.32
C ASN A 46 3.72 43.10 29.56
N VAL A 47 2.85 43.92 30.17
CA VAL A 47 2.21 45.08 29.54
C VAL A 47 2.37 46.34 30.40
N GLU A 48 2.81 47.45 29.79
CA GLU A 48 2.93 48.76 30.43
C GLU A 48 2.12 49.83 29.66
N GLY A 49 0.85 50.01 30.05
CA GLY A 49 -0.05 50.92 29.34
C GLY A 49 -0.34 50.41 27.93
N ASP A 50 -0.05 51.22 26.91
CA ASP A 50 -0.19 50.82 25.50
C ASP A 50 1.05 50.08 24.96
N ASN A 51 2.11 49.91 25.76
CA ASN A 51 3.32 49.20 25.34
C ASN A 51 3.26 47.71 25.76
N ILE A 52 3.60 46.83 24.83
CA ILE A 52 3.78 45.39 25.04
C ILE A 52 5.29 45.14 25.08
N ILE A 53 5.78 44.62 26.21
CA ILE A 53 7.21 44.38 26.41
C ILE A 53 7.67 43.23 25.52
N ASP A 54 8.86 43.38 24.93
CA ASP A 54 9.53 42.31 24.19
C ASP A 54 10.21 41.33 25.15
N ASP A 55 9.61 40.15 25.32
CA ASP A 55 10.04 39.08 26.20
C ASP A 55 11.34 38.41 25.72
N SER A 56 11.79 38.66 24.47
CA SER A 56 13.10 38.20 24.01
C SER A 56 14.26 39.04 24.57
N ASN A 57 13.98 40.15 25.26
CA ASN A 57 14.96 41.12 25.78
C ASN A 57 15.81 41.81 24.70
N ASN A 58 15.34 41.88 23.44
CA ASN A 58 16.05 42.58 22.35
C ASN A 58 15.63 44.05 22.20
N GLY A 59 14.78 44.55 23.10
CA GLY A 59 14.34 45.94 23.13
C GLY A 59 13.39 46.29 21.97
N LYS A 60 12.60 45.31 21.52
CA LYS A 60 11.61 45.47 20.44
C LYS A 60 10.18 45.68 20.98
N ASP A 61 10.03 46.42 22.08
CA ASP A 61 8.72 46.71 22.66
C ASP A 61 7.72 47.19 21.59
N ALA A 62 6.56 46.56 21.54
CA ALA A 62 5.51 46.86 20.59
C ALA A 62 4.48 47.82 21.21
N THR A 63 3.68 48.50 20.39
CA THR A 63 2.68 49.47 20.86
C THR A 63 1.31 49.17 20.28
N LEU A 64 0.29 49.10 21.14
CA LEU A 64 -1.11 48.99 20.75
C LEU A 64 -1.57 50.24 20.00
N LYS A 65 -2.36 50.06 18.94
CA LYS A 65 -2.97 51.13 18.14
C LYS A 65 -4.47 50.90 17.98
N GLY A 66 -5.22 51.99 17.92
CA GLY A 66 -6.68 51.95 17.78
C GLY A 66 -7.35 51.31 19.00
N ASN A 67 -8.26 50.38 18.76
CA ASN A 67 -9.00 49.66 19.81
C ASN A 67 -8.37 48.30 20.17
N ALA A 68 -7.07 48.13 19.89
CA ALA A 68 -6.34 46.92 20.25
C ALA A 68 -6.21 46.86 21.78
N SER A 69 -6.43 45.70 22.37
CA SER A 69 -6.40 45.51 23.82
C SER A 69 -5.87 44.14 24.19
N ILE A 70 -5.37 44.00 25.41
CA ILE A 70 -4.99 42.71 25.98
C ILE A 70 -6.17 42.17 26.80
N VAL A 71 -6.50 40.90 26.58
CA VAL A 71 -7.62 40.21 27.24
C VAL A 71 -7.14 38.95 27.93
N ASP A 72 -7.83 38.56 29.00
CA ASP A 72 -7.75 37.20 29.54
C ASP A 72 -8.43 36.24 28.54
N GLY A 73 -7.85 35.05 28.33
CA GLY A 73 -8.28 34.10 27.29
C GLY A 73 -7.40 34.06 26.05
N GLY A 74 -6.12 34.43 26.19
CA GLY A 74 -5.08 34.04 25.23
C GLY A 74 -4.88 32.52 25.19
N LYS A 75 -4.02 32.07 24.27
CA LYS A 75 -3.62 30.67 24.19
C LYS A 75 -2.89 30.27 25.47
N ASN A 76 -2.05 31.15 26.00
CA ASN A 76 -1.37 31.02 27.28
C ASN A 76 -1.74 32.18 28.20
N ASN A 77 -2.97 32.14 28.72
CA ASN A 77 -3.49 33.09 29.70
C ASN A 77 -3.95 34.43 29.09
N LYS A 78 -3.07 35.35 28.70
CA LYS A 78 -3.45 36.62 28.05
C LYS A 78 -3.15 36.62 26.56
N GLY A 79 -3.89 37.42 25.80
CA GLY A 79 -3.65 37.56 24.36
C GLY A 79 -4.05 38.93 23.82
N LEU A 80 -3.57 39.24 22.62
CA LEU A 80 -3.91 40.45 21.89
C LEU A 80 -5.27 40.30 21.21
N LYS A 81 -6.28 41.04 21.70
CA LYS A 81 -7.60 41.16 21.07
C LYS A 81 -7.59 42.24 19.99
N LEU A 82 -8.03 41.85 18.81
CA LEU A 82 -8.29 42.70 17.66
C LEU A 82 -9.77 42.63 17.28
N THR A 83 -10.35 43.76 16.90
CA THR A 83 -11.82 43.94 16.78
C THR A 83 -12.35 43.85 15.35
N GLY A 84 -11.48 43.66 14.35
CA GLY A 84 -11.83 43.80 12.92
C GLY A 84 -12.02 45.26 12.46
N GLU A 85 -11.80 46.24 13.34
CA GLU A 85 -11.88 47.66 13.00
C GLU A 85 -10.58 48.15 12.36
N LYS A 86 -10.69 48.90 11.25
CA LYS A 86 -9.55 49.53 10.58
C LYS A 86 -8.79 50.47 11.52
N GLY A 87 -7.46 50.39 11.49
CA GLY A 87 -6.60 51.16 12.39
C GLY A 87 -6.40 50.53 13.77
N THR A 88 -6.99 49.35 14.04
CA THR A 88 -6.77 48.56 15.25
C THR A 88 -5.72 47.48 14.99
N PHE A 89 -4.52 47.63 15.56
CA PHE A 89 -3.39 46.74 15.33
C PHE A 89 -2.32 46.85 16.41
N LEU A 90 -1.38 45.90 16.44
CA LEU A 90 -0.13 46.01 17.18
C LEU A 90 0.97 46.53 16.25
N SER A 91 1.64 47.61 16.66
CA SER A 91 2.78 48.19 15.94
C SER A 91 4.08 47.65 16.54
N ILE A 92 4.84 46.89 15.77
CA ILE A 92 6.12 46.32 16.17
C ILE A 92 7.25 47.11 15.48
N PRO A 93 8.29 47.56 16.20
CA PRO A 93 9.43 48.26 15.58
C PRO A 93 10.09 47.45 14.46
N SER A 94 10.85 48.13 13.60
CA SER A 94 11.63 47.47 12.54
C SER A 94 12.52 46.35 13.12
N ILE A 95 12.36 45.15 12.59
CA ILE A 95 12.93 43.91 13.15
C ILE A 95 13.61 43.01 12.10
N PHE A 96 13.15 43.01 10.84
CA PHE A 96 13.82 42.28 9.75
C PHE A 96 13.58 42.87 8.36
N ASN A 97 14.36 42.39 7.39
CA ASN A 97 14.14 42.60 5.95
C ASN A 97 14.29 41.31 5.15
N LEU A 98 13.19 40.80 4.59
CA LEU A 98 13.14 39.52 3.85
C LEU A 98 14.07 39.49 2.62
N ALA A 99 14.43 40.65 2.06
CA ALA A 99 15.36 40.73 0.93
C ALA A 99 16.82 40.86 1.35
N GLN A 100 17.15 40.66 2.63
CA GLN A 100 18.52 40.79 3.15
C GLN A 100 18.93 39.66 4.10
N GLU A 101 17.96 38.95 4.68
CA GLU A 101 18.22 37.94 5.71
C GLU A 101 17.10 36.90 5.80
N ASN A 102 17.42 35.78 6.44
CA ASN A 102 16.48 34.71 6.74
C ASN A 102 15.55 35.14 7.88
N VAL A 103 14.30 34.70 7.81
CA VAL A 103 13.30 35.01 8.83
C VAL A 103 12.38 33.82 9.00
N SER A 104 12.14 33.44 10.25
CA SER A 104 11.05 32.54 10.62
C SER A 104 10.13 33.25 11.59
N LEU A 105 8.82 33.05 11.47
CA LEU A 105 7.84 33.60 12.39
C LEU A 105 6.78 32.57 12.72
N SER A 106 6.27 32.63 13.94
CA SER A 106 5.20 31.76 14.43
C SER A 106 4.33 32.54 15.42
N PHE A 107 3.02 32.33 15.37
CA PHE A 107 2.10 32.80 16.40
C PHE A 107 0.81 32.00 16.41
N TRP A 108 0.13 32.00 17.56
CA TRP A 108 -1.21 31.47 17.70
C TRP A 108 -2.24 32.52 17.32
N VAL A 109 -3.26 32.10 16.57
CA VAL A 109 -4.39 32.96 16.21
C VAL A 109 -5.70 32.21 16.38
N ASN A 110 -6.67 32.86 17.02
CA ASN A 110 -8.07 32.49 17.01
C ASN A 110 -8.85 33.53 16.21
N ILE A 111 -9.29 33.15 15.02
CA ILE A 111 -10.02 34.01 14.10
C ILE A 111 -11.51 33.91 14.43
N SER A 112 -12.13 35.01 14.85
CA SER A 112 -13.55 35.01 15.20
C SER A 112 -14.43 34.73 13.97
N PRO A 113 -15.57 34.02 14.14
CA PRO A 113 -16.53 33.82 13.06
C PRO A 113 -16.99 35.14 12.45
N GLU A 114 -16.97 35.22 11.12
CA GLU A 114 -17.55 36.36 10.39
C GLU A 114 -19.03 36.07 10.11
N SER A 115 -19.88 37.10 10.14
CA SER A 115 -21.34 36.95 9.96
C SER A 115 -21.77 36.64 8.52
N GLU A 116 -20.84 36.66 7.55
CA GLU A 116 -21.09 36.40 6.13
C GLU A 116 -20.19 35.27 5.63
N ASN A 117 -20.79 34.23 5.04
CA ASN A 117 -20.10 33.02 4.56
C ASN A 117 -19.19 33.24 3.31
N ASN A 118 -18.95 34.49 2.88
CA ASN A 118 -18.25 34.76 1.62
C ASN A 118 -17.40 36.04 1.69
N ARG A 119 -16.23 35.94 2.34
CA ARG A 119 -15.33 37.08 2.53
C ARG A 119 -14.67 37.46 1.20
N SER A 120 -14.89 38.71 0.78
CA SER A 120 -14.43 39.25 -0.52
C SER A 120 -12.98 39.73 -0.56
N GLY A 121 -12.27 39.80 0.57
CA GLY A 121 -10.89 40.27 0.65
C GLY A 121 -10.04 39.50 1.66
N HIS A 122 -8.71 39.68 1.62
CA HIS A 122 -7.79 39.03 2.55
C HIS A 122 -7.78 39.73 3.91
N THR A 123 -7.87 38.95 5.00
CA THR A 123 -7.73 39.43 6.37
C THR A 123 -6.26 39.40 6.76
N ILE A 124 -5.66 40.56 7.04
CA ILE A 124 -4.22 40.65 7.29
C ILE A 124 -3.88 40.18 8.70
N LEU A 125 -2.95 39.23 8.80
CA LEU A 125 -2.41 38.76 10.08
C LEU A 125 -1.14 39.55 10.42
N LEU A 126 -0.17 39.62 9.50
CA LEU A 126 1.09 40.35 9.69
C LEU A 126 1.55 41.04 8.40
N GLN A 127 2.01 42.27 8.51
CA GLN A 127 2.41 43.09 7.36
C GLN A 127 3.53 44.10 7.71
N GLN A 128 4.37 44.44 6.74
CA GLN A 128 5.28 45.59 6.83
C GLN A 128 4.59 46.91 6.41
N GLU A 129 4.86 47.97 7.16
CA GLU A 129 4.43 49.36 6.89
C GLU A 129 5.10 49.93 5.62
N GLY A 130 4.92 51.24 5.36
CA GLY A 130 5.64 51.96 4.30
C GLY A 130 5.57 51.30 2.92
N ASP A 131 6.73 50.95 2.36
CA ASP A 131 6.84 50.28 1.04
C ASP A 131 6.80 48.73 1.13
N GLY A 132 6.74 48.18 2.34
CA GLY A 132 6.73 46.73 2.57
C GLY A 132 5.48 45.99 2.08
N LYS A 133 5.40 44.68 2.30
CA LYS A 133 4.30 43.83 1.80
C LYS A 133 3.59 43.09 2.95
N SER A 134 2.42 42.52 2.64
CA SER A 134 1.72 41.61 3.55
C SER A 134 2.51 40.30 3.65
N ILE A 135 2.98 40.01 4.86
CA ILE A 135 3.84 38.86 5.13
C ILE A 135 2.98 37.61 5.28
N LEU A 136 1.88 37.73 6.04
CA LEU A 136 0.96 36.65 6.31
C LEU A 136 -0.48 37.17 6.38
N TYR A 137 -1.41 36.49 5.71
CA TYR A 137 -2.83 36.83 5.73
C TYR A 137 -3.71 35.57 5.65
N TYR A 138 -4.96 35.71 6.07
CA TYR A 138 -6.03 34.72 5.87
C TYR A 138 -6.80 35.09 4.59
N ALA A 139 -6.77 34.21 3.59
CA ALA A 139 -7.17 34.51 2.23
C ALA A 139 -8.69 34.68 2.06
N ALA A 140 -9.13 35.47 1.07
CA ALA A 140 -10.55 35.59 0.72
C ALA A 140 -11.19 34.21 0.48
N SER A 141 -12.51 34.10 0.67
CA SER A 141 -13.21 32.80 0.54
C SER A 141 -13.15 32.25 -0.89
N SER A 142 -13.11 33.14 -1.90
CA SER A 142 -12.85 32.76 -3.31
C SER A 142 -11.48 32.14 -3.55
N SER A 143 -10.53 32.36 -2.63
CA SER A 143 -9.18 31.80 -2.66
C SER A 143 -9.04 30.61 -1.70
N GLY A 144 -10.15 30.09 -1.17
CA GLY A 144 -10.21 28.83 -0.42
C GLY A 144 -10.02 28.94 1.09
N ASP A 145 -10.08 30.15 1.69
CA ASP A 145 -9.90 30.35 3.13
C ASP A 145 -8.54 29.76 3.62
N LYS A 146 -7.48 30.02 2.86
CA LYS A 146 -6.11 29.50 3.10
C LYS A 146 -5.23 30.52 3.81
N LEU A 147 -4.08 30.10 4.33
CA LEU A 147 -2.99 30.99 4.68
C LEU A 147 -2.36 31.52 3.39
N GLY A 148 -1.89 32.77 3.37
CA GLY A 148 -1.19 33.30 2.21
C GLY A 148 -0.21 34.43 2.49
N SER A 149 0.63 34.71 1.50
CA SER A 149 1.67 35.73 1.53
C SER A 149 1.74 36.50 0.21
N PHE A 150 2.12 37.78 0.28
CA PHE A 150 2.30 38.66 -0.88
C PHE A 150 3.73 39.25 -0.94
N VAL A 151 4.70 38.59 -0.32
CA VAL A 151 6.07 39.13 -0.15
C VAL A 151 6.83 39.30 -1.46
N SER A 152 6.46 38.57 -2.51
CA SER A 152 7.05 38.69 -3.85
C SER A 152 6.37 39.73 -4.75
N GLY A 153 5.21 40.26 -4.34
CA GLY A 153 4.33 41.03 -5.22
C GLY A 153 3.30 40.19 -6.00
N SER A 154 3.21 38.89 -5.72
CA SER A 154 2.15 37.98 -6.14
C SER A 154 1.72 37.10 -4.95
N ASP A 155 0.50 36.57 -4.99
CA ASP A 155 -0.01 35.70 -3.94
C ASP A 155 0.66 34.31 -3.96
N SER A 156 0.90 33.78 -2.78
CA SER A 156 1.31 32.39 -2.53
C SER A 156 0.44 31.86 -1.40
N PHE A 157 -0.12 30.66 -1.55
CA PHE A 157 -1.13 30.11 -0.64
C PHE A 157 -0.67 28.79 -0.02
N SER A 158 -1.19 28.50 1.17
CA SER A 158 -1.17 27.16 1.75
C SER A 158 -2.04 26.17 0.97
N ASN A 159 -1.83 24.87 1.21
CA ASN A 159 -2.70 23.82 0.69
C ASN A 159 -3.97 23.71 1.55
N GLU A 160 -3.83 23.71 2.88
CA GLU A 160 -4.93 23.56 3.82
C GLU A 160 -5.72 24.86 4.06
N LYS A 161 -7.01 24.67 4.36
CA LYS A 161 -7.96 25.71 4.77
C LYS A 161 -7.85 25.95 6.27
N LEU A 162 -7.84 27.22 6.69
CA LEU A 162 -7.87 27.60 8.10
C LEU A 162 -9.29 27.53 8.67
N THR A 163 -9.42 27.03 9.90
CA THR A 163 -10.69 26.98 10.63
C THR A 163 -10.89 28.20 11.52
N GLN A 164 -12.10 28.76 11.55
CA GLN A 164 -12.46 29.84 12.48
C GLN A 164 -12.85 29.29 13.86
N ASP A 165 -12.87 30.16 14.87
CA ASP A 165 -13.28 29.88 16.26
C ASP A 165 -12.45 28.80 16.98
N LYS A 166 -11.25 28.54 16.48
CA LYS A 166 -10.27 27.62 17.06
C LYS A 166 -8.90 28.29 17.10
N TRP A 167 -8.09 27.91 18.08
CA TRP A 167 -6.69 28.28 18.12
C TRP A 167 -5.92 27.50 17.05
N ILE A 168 -5.23 28.23 16.17
CA ILE A 168 -4.34 27.67 15.16
C ILE A 168 -2.97 28.30 15.34
N ASN A 169 -1.92 27.50 15.33
CA ASN A 169 -0.57 28.04 15.18
C ASN A 169 -0.26 28.21 13.70
N VAL A 170 0.11 29.43 13.29
CA VAL A 170 0.52 29.72 11.92
C VAL A 170 1.97 30.14 11.91
N ALA A 171 2.74 29.57 10.99
CA ALA A 171 4.14 29.93 10.84
C ALA A 171 4.54 30.08 9.37
N MET A 172 5.57 30.90 9.15
CA MET A 172 6.19 31.08 7.85
C MET A 172 7.71 31.14 8.00
N VAL A 173 8.41 30.34 7.21
CA VAL A 173 9.88 30.38 7.09
C VAL A 173 10.22 31.00 5.73
N SER A 174 11.09 32.00 5.72
CA SER A 174 11.57 32.68 4.51
C SER A 174 13.08 32.55 4.39
N ASP A 175 13.53 31.81 3.39
CA ASP A 175 14.95 31.67 3.03
C ASP A 175 15.31 32.74 2.00
N TYR A 176 16.07 33.74 2.44
CA TYR A 176 16.50 34.84 1.58
C TYR A 176 17.41 34.36 0.45
N SER A 177 18.30 33.41 0.74
CA SER A 177 19.29 32.92 -0.23
C SER A 177 18.64 32.14 -1.38
N LYS A 178 17.60 31.36 -1.06
CA LYS A 178 16.83 30.58 -2.04
C LYS A 178 15.66 31.35 -2.64
N LYS A 179 15.27 32.48 -2.03
CA LYS A 179 14.01 33.19 -2.30
C LYS A 179 12.83 32.24 -2.17
N GLU A 180 12.80 31.48 -1.09
CA GLU A 180 11.80 30.47 -0.82
C GLU A 180 10.99 30.88 0.40
N ILE A 181 9.68 30.62 0.38
CA ILE A 181 8.86 30.65 1.59
C ILE A 181 8.22 29.29 1.82
N LYS A 182 8.06 28.94 3.10
CA LYS A 182 7.35 27.75 3.55
C LYS A 182 6.23 28.16 4.49
N PHE A 183 5.05 27.57 4.33
CA PHE A 183 3.93 27.73 5.24
C PHE A 183 3.82 26.54 6.17
N TYR A 184 3.50 26.80 7.43
CA TYR A 184 3.24 25.77 8.43
C TYR A 184 1.92 26.09 9.14
N ILE A 185 1.13 25.04 9.36
CA ILE A 185 -0.13 25.10 10.10
C ILE A 185 -0.03 24.05 11.21
N ASN A 186 -0.22 24.49 12.46
CA ASN A 186 -0.10 23.64 13.64
C ASN A 186 1.24 22.87 13.70
N GLY A 187 2.34 23.57 13.41
CA GLY A 187 3.69 23.00 13.45
C GLY A 187 4.08 22.14 12.25
N LYS A 188 3.14 21.72 11.39
CA LYS A 188 3.40 20.87 10.22
C LYS A 188 3.65 21.69 8.97
N LEU A 189 4.63 21.30 8.16
CA LEU A 189 4.92 21.91 6.85
C LEU A 189 3.74 21.65 5.90
N ASP A 190 3.12 22.71 5.41
CA ASP A 190 1.96 22.63 4.51
C ASP A 190 2.35 22.80 3.04
N SER A 191 3.21 23.76 2.73
CA SER A 191 3.62 24.05 1.34
C SER A 191 4.91 24.86 1.27
N THR A 192 5.63 24.71 0.15
CA THR A 192 6.88 25.42 -0.17
C THR A 192 6.75 26.14 -1.51
N HIS A 193 7.17 27.40 -1.57
CA HIS A 193 7.06 28.25 -2.76
C HIS A 193 8.40 28.93 -3.09
N LEU A 194 8.89 28.72 -4.31
CA LEU A 194 10.02 29.46 -4.88
C LEU A 194 9.53 30.78 -5.49
N LEU A 195 10.18 31.88 -5.13
CA LEU A 195 9.76 33.23 -5.47
C LEU A 195 10.79 33.95 -6.36
N SER A 196 10.31 34.85 -7.21
CA SER A 196 11.19 35.69 -8.05
C SER A 196 11.96 36.74 -7.24
N SER A 197 11.36 37.21 -6.15
CA SER A 197 11.86 38.28 -5.28
C SER A 197 11.20 38.20 -3.91
N LEU A 198 11.85 38.81 -2.91
CA LEU A 198 11.31 39.02 -1.57
C LEU A 198 11.16 40.52 -1.28
N SER A 199 10.27 40.86 -0.35
CA SER A 199 9.96 42.24 0.04
C SER A 199 11.21 42.91 0.63
N ASN A 200 11.68 43.97 -0.03
CA ASN A 200 12.81 44.76 0.45
C ASN A 200 12.32 46.00 1.22
N SER A 201 12.06 45.84 2.51
CA SER A 201 11.66 46.93 3.39
C SER A 201 12.22 46.70 4.80
N ASN A 202 12.62 47.79 5.45
CA ASN A 202 12.98 47.85 6.86
C ASN A 202 11.89 48.58 7.67
N ASP A 203 10.68 48.72 7.13
CA ASP A 203 9.61 49.44 7.81
C ASP A 203 9.10 48.64 9.03
N PRO A 204 8.52 49.30 10.05
CA PRO A 204 7.87 48.63 11.18
C PRO A 204 6.83 47.60 10.74
N LEU A 205 6.56 46.59 11.59
CA LEU A 205 5.49 45.64 11.35
C LEU A 205 4.17 46.13 11.96
N ARG A 206 3.09 45.71 11.32
CA ARG A 206 1.72 45.86 11.75
C ARG A 206 1.09 44.46 11.81
N LEU A 207 0.60 44.08 12.99
CA LEU A 207 -0.12 42.83 13.20
C LEU A 207 -1.61 43.12 13.35
N GLY A 208 -2.42 42.51 12.47
CA GLY A 208 -3.88 42.53 12.55
C GLY A 208 -4.61 43.51 11.63
N ASP A 209 -3.92 44.35 10.86
CA ASP A 209 -4.58 45.28 9.93
C ASP A 209 -3.73 45.55 8.68
N HIS A 210 -4.38 45.92 7.58
CA HIS A 210 -3.72 46.33 6.35
C HIS A 210 -3.37 47.83 6.41
N LYS A 211 -2.16 48.22 5.98
CA LYS A 211 -1.74 49.65 6.03
C LYS A 211 -2.56 50.60 5.15
N ASN A 212 -3.18 50.05 4.10
CA ASN A 212 -4.13 50.74 3.20
C ASN A 212 -5.55 50.16 3.31
N ASN A 213 -6.51 50.70 2.57
CA ASN A 213 -7.90 50.20 2.54
C ASN A 213 -8.13 48.94 1.67
N ASN A 214 -7.08 48.23 1.23
CA ASN A 214 -7.16 47.14 0.25
C ASN A 214 -7.32 45.72 0.85
N GLY A 215 -7.38 45.58 2.18
CA GLY A 215 -7.57 44.29 2.87
C GLY A 215 -8.47 44.45 4.09
N LEU A 216 -8.88 43.35 4.72
CA LEU A 216 -9.68 43.36 5.94
C LEU A 216 -8.78 43.35 7.19
N ALA A 217 -9.30 43.87 8.29
CA ALA A 217 -8.64 43.83 9.60
C ALA A 217 -9.08 42.57 10.34
N LEU A 218 -8.18 42.01 11.14
CA LEU A 218 -8.41 40.80 11.91
C LEU A 218 -9.39 41.07 13.06
N ASN A 219 -10.47 40.30 13.11
CA ASN A 219 -11.29 40.14 14.30
C ASN A 219 -10.92 38.80 14.94
N GLY A 220 -10.30 38.82 16.12
CA GLY A 220 -9.72 37.62 16.70
C GLY A 220 -8.83 37.91 17.89
N ILE A 221 -8.21 36.86 18.41
CA ILE A 221 -7.18 36.93 19.45
C ILE A 221 -5.89 36.35 18.87
N VAL A 222 -4.76 37.01 19.09
CA VAL A 222 -3.42 36.54 18.71
C VAL A 222 -2.58 36.39 19.97
N ASP A 223 -1.74 35.37 19.99
CA ASP A 223 -0.88 35.06 21.14
C ASP A 223 0.47 34.46 20.70
N GLU A 224 1.47 34.52 21.59
CA GLU A 224 2.80 33.94 21.43
C GLU A 224 3.50 34.32 20.12
N VAL A 225 3.66 35.62 19.86
CA VAL A 225 4.26 36.12 18.61
C VAL A 225 5.78 36.02 18.67
N MET A 226 6.35 35.09 17.91
CA MET A 226 7.79 34.87 17.81
C MET A 226 8.33 35.21 16.42
N ILE A 227 9.49 35.87 16.39
CA ILE A 227 10.22 36.19 15.15
C ILE A 227 11.70 35.83 15.35
N PHE A 228 12.23 34.99 14.47
CA PHE A 228 13.62 34.51 14.47
C PHE A 228 14.39 35.06 13.27
N GLY A 229 15.70 35.24 13.46
CA GLY A 229 16.66 35.69 12.44
C GLY A 229 17.25 34.60 11.55
N ASP A 230 16.72 33.37 11.62
CA ASP A 230 17.20 32.20 10.89
C ASP A 230 16.04 31.44 10.23
N CYS A 231 16.38 30.51 9.32
CA CYS A 231 15.43 29.52 8.81
C CYS A 231 15.35 28.38 9.83
N LEU A 232 14.24 28.32 10.57
CA LEU A 232 13.98 27.21 11.47
C LEU A 232 13.71 25.94 10.67
N THR A 233 14.15 24.81 11.21
CA THR A 233 13.85 23.49 10.66
C THR A 233 12.39 23.13 10.89
N ASP A 234 11.88 22.15 10.13
CA ASP A 234 10.51 21.66 10.29
C ASP A 234 10.27 21.16 11.73
N GLU A 235 11.26 20.48 12.31
CA GLU A 235 11.24 20.02 13.71
C GLU A 235 11.25 21.17 14.72
N GLN A 236 12.01 22.25 14.48
CA GLN A 236 12.00 23.43 15.35
C GLN A 236 10.66 24.18 15.31
N ILE A 237 10.02 24.28 14.14
CA ILE A 237 8.67 24.86 14.01
C ILE A 237 7.63 23.99 14.72
N LEU A 238 7.76 22.67 14.60
CA LEU A 238 6.91 21.71 15.28
C LEU A 238 7.08 21.81 16.81
N ASN A 239 8.32 21.94 17.30
CA ASN A 239 8.61 22.16 18.72
C ASN A 239 7.98 23.45 19.25
N ILE A 240 8.00 24.54 18.48
CA ILE A 240 7.33 25.80 18.83
C ILE A 240 5.82 25.63 18.98
N TYR A 241 5.19 24.86 18.09
CA TYR A 241 3.77 24.51 18.21
C TYR A 241 3.50 23.73 19.50
N TYR A 242 4.33 22.72 19.76
CA TYR A 242 4.14 21.79 20.86
C TYR A 242 4.38 22.36 22.27
N GLU A 243 5.24 23.38 22.43
CA GLU A 243 5.37 24.06 23.73
C GLU A 243 4.03 24.63 24.25
N ASN A 244 3.05 24.78 23.36
CA ASN A 244 1.76 25.41 23.66
C ASN A 244 0.56 24.57 23.16
N ALA A 245 0.74 23.29 22.80
CA ALA A 245 -0.35 22.43 22.29
C ALA A 245 -1.25 21.87 23.42
N ASP A 246 -2.49 21.48 23.08
CA ASP A 246 -3.39 20.80 24.02
C ASP A 246 -3.07 19.29 24.04
N ILE A 247 -2.89 18.72 25.24
CA ILE A 247 -2.51 17.32 25.44
C ILE A 247 -3.54 16.35 24.89
N SER A 248 -4.83 16.73 24.88
CA SER A 248 -5.88 15.91 24.28
C SER A 248 -5.64 15.66 22.79
N ILE A 249 -5.17 16.67 22.06
CA ILE A 249 -4.82 16.56 20.64
C ILE A 249 -3.60 15.66 20.46
N LEU A 250 -2.59 15.79 21.34
CA LEU A 250 -1.39 14.96 21.29
C LEU A 250 -1.68 13.48 21.57
N LYS A 251 -2.67 13.18 22.42
CA LYS A 251 -3.14 11.80 22.64
C LYS A 251 -3.78 11.23 21.38
N ASP A 252 -4.62 12.00 20.70
CA ASP A 252 -5.23 11.58 19.43
C ASP A 252 -4.16 11.36 18.33
N GLU A 253 -3.16 12.25 18.24
CA GLU A 253 -2.04 12.10 17.29
C GLU A 253 -1.18 10.87 17.60
N LEU A 254 -0.87 10.61 18.88
CA LEU A 254 -0.12 9.42 19.28
C LEU A 254 -0.90 8.13 19.02
N LEU A 255 -2.22 8.13 19.23
CA LEU A 255 -3.07 7.00 18.89
C LEU A 255 -3.08 6.72 17.38
N SER A 256 -3.11 7.77 16.56
CA SER A 256 -2.97 7.64 15.10
C SER A 256 -1.62 7.03 14.71
N ALA A 257 -0.52 7.51 15.31
CA ALA A 257 0.82 6.96 15.07
C ALA A 257 0.95 5.49 15.50
N ILE A 258 0.32 5.09 16.62
CA ILE A 258 0.27 3.70 17.09
C ILE A 258 -0.40 2.79 16.06
N ASN A 259 -1.54 3.20 15.51
CA ASN A 259 -2.25 2.39 14.51
C ASN A 259 -1.40 2.16 13.26
N VAL A 260 -0.81 3.22 12.72
CA VAL A 260 0.13 3.12 11.57
C VAL A 260 1.32 2.23 11.90
N ALA A 261 1.87 2.36 13.12
CA ALA A 261 3.02 1.57 13.53
C ALA A 261 2.67 0.07 13.67
N TYR A 262 1.48 -0.27 14.17
CA TYR A 262 1.00 -1.66 14.21
C TYR A 262 0.83 -2.25 12.81
N GLU A 263 0.26 -1.48 11.87
CA GLU A 263 0.12 -1.93 10.47
C GLU A 263 1.47 -2.20 9.81
N THR A 264 2.46 -1.35 10.06
CA THR A 264 3.84 -1.56 9.61
C THR A 264 4.48 -2.74 10.32
N TYR A 265 4.30 -2.90 11.63
CA TYR A 265 4.88 -4.00 12.40
C TYR A 265 4.36 -5.36 11.92
N ASN A 266 3.04 -5.49 11.79
CA ASN A 266 2.37 -6.71 11.32
C ASN A 266 2.84 -7.09 9.90
N LEU A 267 3.22 -6.09 9.11
CA LEU A 267 3.77 -6.31 7.79
C LEU A 267 5.25 -6.71 7.84
N ALA A 268 6.04 -6.00 8.63
CA ALA A 268 7.47 -6.11 8.62
C ALA A 268 7.97 -7.37 9.33
N VAL A 269 7.22 -7.91 10.29
CA VAL A 269 7.58 -9.11 11.06
C VAL A 269 7.74 -10.37 10.18
N ASP A 270 7.11 -10.40 9.00
CA ASP A 270 7.25 -11.51 8.05
C ASP A 270 8.58 -11.49 7.27
N PHE A 271 9.23 -10.33 7.19
CA PHE A 271 10.42 -10.11 6.36
C PHE A 271 11.66 -9.76 7.18
N LEU A 272 11.44 -9.11 8.31
CA LEU A 272 12.47 -8.58 9.21
C LEU A 272 12.39 -9.32 10.54
N SER A 273 13.55 -9.67 11.08
CA SER A 273 13.69 -10.31 12.39
C SER A 273 14.85 -9.68 13.15
N GLY A 274 14.74 -9.62 14.48
CA GLY A 274 15.80 -9.12 15.38
C GLY A 274 15.50 -7.76 15.98
N ASP A 275 16.54 -7.13 16.55
CA ASP A 275 16.44 -5.99 17.48
C ASP A 275 15.56 -4.83 16.99
N LEU A 276 15.52 -4.54 15.69
CA LEU A 276 14.72 -3.43 15.15
C LEU A 276 13.22 -3.66 15.29
N ILE A 277 12.72 -4.85 14.96
CA ILE A 277 11.30 -5.21 15.02
C ILE A 277 10.84 -5.42 16.46
N ASP A 278 11.69 -6.04 17.30
CA ASP A 278 11.41 -6.20 18.72
C ASP A 278 11.33 -4.85 19.43
N LYS A 279 12.25 -3.94 19.09
CA LYS A 279 12.23 -2.56 19.57
C LYS A 279 10.98 -1.83 19.06
N PHE A 280 10.60 -2.02 17.80
CA PHE A 280 9.42 -1.36 17.24
C PHE A 280 8.15 -1.74 17.97
N LEU A 281 7.89 -3.05 18.17
CA LEU A 281 6.77 -3.50 18.99
C LEU A 281 6.85 -2.99 20.43
N SER A 282 8.05 -2.97 21.02
CA SER A 282 8.22 -2.43 22.37
C SER A 282 7.84 -0.96 22.47
N GLU A 283 8.15 -0.14 21.46
CA GLU A 283 7.82 1.28 21.45
C GLU A 283 6.36 1.56 21.11
N ILE A 284 5.73 0.71 20.29
CA ILE A 284 4.28 0.72 20.10
C ILE A 284 3.58 0.53 21.46
N ASN A 285 3.94 -0.52 22.22
CA ASN A 285 3.36 -0.78 23.53
C ASN A 285 3.59 0.36 24.53
N LYS A 286 4.79 0.95 24.57
CA LYS A 286 5.07 2.12 25.42
C LYS A 286 4.22 3.33 25.05
N SER A 287 3.95 3.51 23.76
CA SER A 287 3.11 4.60 23.27
C SER A 287 1.66 4.43 23.75
N GLU A 288 1.12 3.21 23.74
CA GLU A 288 -0.22 2.91 24.28
C GLU A 288 -0.32 3.19 25.79
N GLU A 289 0.73 2.84 26.53
CA GLU A 289 0.84 3.17 27.96
C GLU A 289 0.83 4.69 28.19
N LEU A 290 1.56 5.45 27.36
CA LEU A 290 1.63 6.90 27.46
C LEU A 290 0.27 7.57 27.17
N VAL A 291 -0.45 7.11 26.13
CA VAL A 291 -1.83 7.57 25.83
C VAL A 291 -2.75 7.39 27.05
N SER A 292 -2.61 6.25 27.73
CA SER A 292 -3.42 5.86 28.89
C SER A 292 -2.99 6.52 30.21
N SER A 293 -1.92 7.32 30.21
CA SER A 293 -1.36 7.92 31.42
C SER A 293 -1.99 9.27 31.81
N ASP A 294 -1.82 9.67 33.07
CA ASP A 294 -2.17 10.99 33.62
C ASP A 294 -1.05 12.04 33.43
N ILE A 295 -0.09 11.80 32.51
CA ILE A 295 1.01 12.70 32.25
C ILE A 295 0.48 14.00 31.62
N GLU A 296 0.87 15.14 32.19
CA GLU A 296 0.50 16.48 31.71
C GLU A 296 1.66 17.20 30.98
N ASP A 297 2.75 16.49 30.68
CA ASP A 297 3.86 17.07 29.91
C ASP A 297 3.67 16.81 28.41
N ALA A 298 3.28 17.85 27.68
CA ALA A 298 3.14 17.81 26.22
C ALA A 298 4.43 17.34 25.52
N LYS A 299 5.61 17.62 26.09
CA LYS A 299 6.90 17.22 25.50
C LYS A 299 7.08 15.70 25.47
N GLU A 300 6.49 14.98 26.43
CA GLU A 300 6.62 13.52 26.50
C GLU A 300 5.82 12.83 25.40
N PHE A 301 4.58 13.28 25.14
CA PHE A 301 3.76 12.80 24.02
C PHE A 301 4.44 13.06 22.68
N VAL A 302 4.94 14.27 22.49
CA VAL A 302 5.62 14.70 21.27
C VAL A 302 6.85 13.87 20.98
N ASN A 303 7.70 13.66 22.00
CA ASN A 303 8.89 12.85 21.87
C ASN A 303 8.53 11.41 21.46
N GLN A 304 7.49 10.84 22.06
CA GLN A 304 7.05 9.49 21.73
C GLN A 304 6.44 9.41 20.32
N ILE A 305 5.62 10.39 19.90
CA ILE A 305 5.09 10.47 18.52
C ILE A 305 6.24 10.48 17.51
N ASN A 306 7.20 11.39 17.70
CA ASN A 306 8.35 11.53 16.80
C ASN A 306 9.21 10.26 16.80
N TYR A 307 9.45 9.67 17.98
CA TYR A 307 10.23 8.46 18.10
C TYR A 307 9.57 7.27 17.40
N LEU A 308 8.26 7.09 17.61
CA LEU A 308 7.50 6.02 16.99
C LEU A 308 7.42 6.19 15.47
N ASN A 309 7.18 7.40 14.98
CA ASN A 309 7.17 7.71 13.55
C ASN A 309 8.53 7.48 12.89
N ASN A 310 9.62 7.88 13.54
CA ASN A 310 10.96 7.65 13.02
C ASN A 310 11.33 6.15 13.03
N LEU A 311 10.93 5.41 14.08
CA LEU A 311 11.14 3.96 14.13
C LEU A 311 10.30 3.25 13.07
N ASN A 312 9.07 3.71 12.83
CA ASN A 312 8.22 3.25 11.74
C ASN A 312 8.87 3.49 10.37
N GLU A 313 9.49 4.65 10.15
CA GLU A 313 10.25 4.95 8.93
C GLU A 313 11.46 4.02 8.77
N GLN A 314 12.24 3.79 9.83
CA GLN A 314 13.38 2.85 9.81
C GLN A 314 12.93 1.42 9.49
N VAL A 315 11.82 0.97 10.06
CA VAL A 315 11.26 -0.36 9.77
C VAL A 315 10.78 -0.43 8.32
N ASN A 316 10.10 0.60 7.82
CA ASN A 316 9.70 0.68 6.42
C ASN A 316 10.91 0.71 5.48
N GLU A 317 11.97 1.44 5.80
CA GLU A 317 13.20 1.46 4.99
C GLU A 317 13.89 0.09 4.99
N ALA A 318 14.01 -0.55 6.15
CA ALA A 318 14.55 -1.90 6.25
C ALA A 318 13.69 -2.92 5.49
N LEU A 319 12.37 -2.76 5.53
CA LEU A 319 11.40 -3.60 4.83
C LEU A 319 11.55 -3.40 3.31
N ASN A 320 11.63 -2.16 2.84
CA ASN A 320 11.83 -1.82 1.43
C ASN A 320 13.16 -2.35 0.90
N ASN A 321 14.24 -2.24 1.68
CA ASN A 321 15.54 -2.83 1.35
C ASN A 321 15.48 -4.36 1.27
N LYS A 322 14.59 -5.00 2.04
CA LYS A 322 14.41 -6.45 2.08
C LYS A 322 13.55 -6.97 0.93
N ILE A 323 12.46 -6.26 0.60
CA ILE A 323 11.52 -6.60 -0.47
C ILE A 323 12.12 -6.25 -1.86
N GLY A 324 12.90 -5.17 -1.95
CA GLY A 324 13.43 -4.65 -3.21
C GLY A 324 12.44 -3.75 -3.95
N ASP A 325 12.58 -3.65 -5.28
CA ASP A 325 11.76 -2.77 -6.13
C ASP A 325 10.40 -3.36 -6.55
N ASP A 326 10.14 -4.63 -6.22
CA ASP A 326 8.94 -5.37 -6.60
C ASP A 326 7.75 -4.99 -5.71
N ILE A 327 6.54 -5.00 -6.30
CA ILE A 327 5.29 -4.80 -5.55
C ILE A 327 4.94 -6.11 -4.86
N LEU A 328 4.61 -6.07 -3.56
CA LEU A 328 4.20 -7.25 -2.81
C LEU A 328 2.69 -7.20 -2.55
N VAL A 329 1.98 -8.25 -2.92
CA VAL A 329 0.55 -8.45 -2.61
C VAL A 329 0.45 -9.53 -1.52
N LYS A 330 -0.16 -9.18 -0.38
CA LYS A 330 -0.43 -10.10 0.72
C LYS A 330 -1.93 -10.34 0.88
N ALA A 331 -2.33 -11.58 1.11
CA ALA A 331 -3.68 -11.95 1.54
C ALA A 331 -3.62 -13.16 2.50
N ASP A 332 -4.74 -13.53 3.13
CA ASP A 332 -4.90 -14.80 3.85
C ASP A 332 -6.07 -15.58 3.22
N ILE A 333 -5.85 -16.85 2.88
CA ILE A 333 -6.85 -17.72 2.23
C ILE A 333 -8.13 -17.90 3.07
N ASN A 334 -8.06 -17.62 4.37
CA ASN A 334 -9.18 -17.72 5.31
C ASN A 334 -9.80 -16.36 5.67
N ASP A 335 -9.16 -15.25 5.32
CA ASP A 335 -9.67 -13.90 5.58
C ASP A 335 -10.54 -13.44 4.40
N VAL A 336 -11.75 -14.00 4.34
CA VAL A 336 -12.75 -13.69 3.32
C VAL A 336 -13.40 -12.35 3.66
N PHE A 337 -13.25 -11.38 2.76
CA PHE A 337 -13.94 -10.09 2.81
C PHE A 337 -15.45 -10.29 2.57
N ARG A 338 -15.81 -10.95 1.47
CA ARG A 338 -17.20 -11.24 1.11
C ARG A 338 -17.34 -12.38 0.11
N GLU A 339 -18.56 -12.87 -0.02
CA GLU A 339 -18.97 -13.70 -1.15
C GLU A 339 -19.50 -12.81 -2.27
N ILE A 340 -19.16 -13.16 -3.51
CA ILE A 340 -19.67 -12.57 -4.74
C ILE A 340 -20.20 -13.67 -5.66
N GLY A 341 -21.31 -13.39 -6.33
CA GLY A 341 -21.82 -14.21 -7.41
C GLY A 341 -21.28 -13.76 -8.76
N ARG A 342 -21.43 -14.61 -9.78
CA ARG A 342 -21.13 -14.25 -11.19
C ARG A 342 -21.87 -12.99 -11.65
N PHE A 343 -23.07 -12.76 -11.10
CA PHE A 343 -23.94 -11.61 -11.40
C PHE A 343 -23.28 -10.23 -11.21
N LEU A 344 -22.15 -10.16 -10.49
CA LEU A 344 -21.43 -8.92 -10.24
C LEU A 344 -20.96 -8.27 -11.55
N PHE A 345 -20.62 -9.10 -12.55
CA PHE A 345 -20.03 -8.67 -13.81
C PHE A 345 -21.07 -8.66 -14.93
N GLY A 346 -21.91 -7.63 -14.95
CA GLY A 346 -23.03 -7.52 -15.87
C GLY A 346 -22.85 -6.52 -17.02
N ALA A 347 -23.81 -6.54 -17.95
CA ALA A 347 -23.90 -5.59 -19.06
C ALA A 347 -25.30 -4.97 -19.18
N ASN A 348 -25.36 -3.68 -19.53
CA ASN A 348 -26.62 -2.96 -19.70
C ASN A 348 -27.12 -3.03 -21.15
N HIS A 349 -28.24 -3.69 -21.42
CA HIS A 349 -28.84 -3.79 -22.74
C HIS A 349 -30.08 -2.91 -22.87
N ARG A 350 -30.03 -1.91 -23.75
CA ARG A 350 -31.04 -0.83 -23.76
C ARG A 350 -32.29 -1.13 -24.56
N TYR A 351 -32.12 -1.64 -25.78
CA TYR A 351 -33.09 -1.37 -26.83
C TYR A 351 -33.95 -2.58 -27.17
N HIS A 352 -35.26 -2.35 -27.24
CA HIS A 352 -36.27 -3.41 -27.45
C HIS A 352 -36.70 -3.56 -28.92
N LYS A 353 -36.32 -2.62 -29.80
CA LYS A 353 -36.71 -2.67 -31.22
C LYS A 353 -36.17 -3.91 -31.91
N ASP A 354 -34.87 -3.94 -32.20
CA ASP A 354 -34.16 -5.07 -32.82
C ASP A 354 -32.86 -5.39 -32.07
N GLY A 355 -32.76 -4.93 -30.81
CA GLY A 355 -31.55 -5.05 -29.99
C GLY A 355 -30.31 -4.37 -30.59
N TYR A 356 -30.48 -3.20 -31.23
CA TYR A 356 -29.43 -2.53 -32.02
C TYR A 356 -28.84 -3.44 -33.11
N GLY A 357 -29.72 -4.23 -33.73
CA GLY A 357 -29.41 -5.16 -34.79
C GLY A 357 -28.85 -6.51 -34.33
N SER A 358 -28.70 -6.75 -33.01
CA SER A 358 -28.32 -8.06 -32.45
C SER A 358 -29.42 -9.10 -32.61
N TYR A 359 -30.68 -8.69 -32.77
CA TYR A 359 -31.80 -9.58 -33.00
C TYR A 359 -32.18 -9.62 -34.50
N ASP A 360 -32.21 -10.82 -35.07
CA ASP A 360 -32.71 -11.08 -36.42
C ASP A 360 -34.24 -11.05 -36.41
N THR A 361 -34.80 -9.95 -36.91
CA THR A 361 -36.25 -9.71 -36.92
C THR A 361 -36.99 -10.54 -37.98
N GLU A 362 -36.29 -11.14 -38.95
CA GLU A 362 -36.90 -12.03 -39.94
C GLU A 362 -37.03 -13.46 -39.41
N ASN A 363 -35.99 -13.95 -38.70
CA ASN A 363 -35.95 -15.31 -38.17
C ASN A 363 -36.29 -15.40 -36.66
N LEU A 364 -36.54 -14.27 -36.00
CA LEU A 364 -36.91 -14.15 -34.59
C LEU A 364 -35.93 -14.88 -33.65
N LYS A 365 -34.64 -14.54 -33.76
CA LYS A 365 -33.57 -15.06 -32.92
C LYS A 365 -32.42 -14.07 -32.79
N VAL A 366 -31.62 -14.21 -31.73
CA VAL A 366 -30.35 -13.50 -31.64
C VAL A 366 -29.41 -13.96 -32.76
N LYS A 367 -28.68 -13.01 -33.37
CA LYS A 367 -27.71 -13.31 -34.43
C LYS A 367 -26.54 -14.12 -33.87
N GLU A 368 -26.17 -15.16 -34.61
CA GLU A 368 -25.11 -16.12 -34.21
C GLU A 368 -23.77 -15.42 -33.93
N GLU A 369 -23.37 -14.47 -34.77
CA GLU A 369 -22.16 -13.66 -34.59
C GLU A 369 -22.17 -12.78 -33.32
N PHE A 370 -23.33 -12.31 -32.88
CA PHE A 370 -23.45 -11.58 -31.61
C PHE A 370 -23.44 -12.53 -30.41
N ASP A 371 -24.16 -13.65 -30.53
CA ASP A 371 -24.27 -14.71 -29.53
C ASP A 371 -22.89 -15.33 -29.21
N GLU A 372 -22.03 -15.53 -30.21
CA GLU A 372 -20.64 -15.98 -30.01
C GLU A 372 -19.84 -15.02 -29.12
N LEU A 373 -19.89 -13.71 -29.39
CA LEU A 373 -19.17 -12.70 -28.61
C LEU A 373 -19.75 -12.54 -27.19
N TYR A 374 -21.06 -12.69 -27.05
CA TYR A 374 -21.74 -12.69 -25.76
C TYR A 374 -21.28 -13.88 -24.90
N LYS A 375 -21.24 -15.09 -25.49
CA LYS A 375 -20.76 -16.32 -24.83
C LYS A 375 -19.28 -16.27 -24.48
N GLU A 376 -18.46 -15.68 -25.35
CA GLU A 376 -17.04 -15.44 -25.06
C GLU A 376 -16.85 -14.52 -23.83
N SER A 377 -17.70 -13.50 -23.69
CA SER A 377 -17.66 -12.57 -22.55
C SER A 377 -18.30 -13.14 -21.27
N ASN A 378 -19.19 -14.14 -21.42
CA ASN A 378 -19.85 -14.92 -20.36
C ASN A 378 -20.50 -14.05 -19.26
N PHE A 379 -21.25 -13.01 -19.64
CA PHE A 379 -21.80 -12.04 -18.69
C PHE A 379 -22.63 -12.69 -17.57
N GLY A 380 -22.40 -12.24 -16.34
CA GLY A 380 -23.14 -12.72 -15.17
C GLY A 380 -24.55 -12.17 -15.06
N ALA A 381 -24.81 -10.98 -15.62
CA ALA A 381 -26.12 -10.33 -15.60
C ALA A 381 -26.38 -9.49 -16.87
N ILE A 382 -27.66 -9.35 -17.22
CA ILE A 382 -28.17 -8.43 -18.24
C ILE A 382 -29.17 -7.50 -17.59
N ARG A 383 -28.94 -6.19 -17.67
CA ARG A 383 -29.95 -5.19 -17.33
C ARG A 383 -30.80 -4.86 -18.55
N TYR A 384 -32.13 -4.90 -18.44
CA TYR A 384 -33.03 -4.64 -19.56
C TYR A 384 -34.46 -4.20 -19.14
N PRO A 385 -35.14 -3.37 -19.95
CA PRO A 385 -34.55 -2.50 -20.94
C PRO A 385 -33.74 -1.42 -20.21
N GLY A 386 -32.55 -1.13 -20.69
CA GLY A 386 -31.66 -0.15 -20.06
C GLY A 386 -31.89 1.30 -20.49
N GLY A 387 -31.66 2.25 -19.59
CA GLY A 387 -31.58 3.68 -19.88
C GLY A 387 -32.94 4.36 -20.12
N LYS A 388 -32.92 5.53 -20.76
CA LYS A 388 -34.10 6.41 -20.97
C LYS A 388 -35.32 5.71 -21.59
N VAL A 389 -35.11 4.71 -22.44
CA VAL A 389 -36.19 3.97 -23.13
C VAL A 389 -37.06 3.17 -22.16
N ALA A 390 -36.50 2.70 -21.05
CA ALA A 390 -37.21 1.89 -20.05
C ALA A 390 -38.40 2.61 -19.44
N ASN A 391 -38.31 3.93 -19.29
CA ASN A 391 -39.31 4.75 -18.60
C ASN A 391 -40.69 4.76 -19.25
N LEU A 392 -40.80 4.42 -20.53
CA LEU A 392 -42.08 4.33 -21.25
C LEU A 392 -42.23 3.01 -22.02
N PHE A 393 -41.40 2.01 -21.70
CA PHE A 393 -41.52 0.68 -22.28
C PHE A 393 -42.71 -0.05 -21.65
N GLU A 394 -43.67 -0.45 -22.48
CA GLU A 394 -44.89 -1.13 -22.02
C GLU A 394 -44.77 -2.64 -22.27
N TRP A 395 -44.36 -3.39 -21.25
CA TRP A 395 -43.99 -4.80 -21.36
C TRP A 395 -45.08 -5.68 -21.99
N LYS A 396 -46.35 -5.45 -21.67
CA LYS A 396 -47.51 -6.17 -22.24
C LYS A 396 -47.64 -6.02 -23.75
N LYS A 397 -47.09 -4.96 -24.35
CA LYS A 397 -47.06 -4.76 -25.81
C LYS A 397 -45.96 -5.54 -26.50
N SER A 398 -45.04 -6.13 -25.73
CA SER A 398 -43.83 -6.80 -26.21
C SER A 398 -43.84 -8.32 -26.06
N ILE A 399 -44.90 -8.91 -25.49
CA ILE A 399 -45.03 -10.36 -25.28
C ILE A 399 -46.01 -10.99 -26.27
N GLY A 400 -45.95 -12.31 -26.39
CA GLY A 400 -46.82 -13.09 -27.29
C GLY A 400 -46.42 -13.02 -28.76
N ASP A 401 -47.30 -13.54 -29.62
CA ASP A 401 -47.08 -13.66 -31.06
C ASP A 401 -46.76 -12.30 -31.70
N ILE A 402 -45.75 -12.27 -32.59
CA ILE A 402 -45.25 -11.02 -33.19
C ILE A 402 -46.36 -10.24 -33.90
N ASP A 403 -47.32 -10.91 -34.55
CA ASP A 403 -48.44 -10.25 -35.26
C ASP A 403 -49.46 -9.60 -34.31
N GLU A 404 -49.46 -9.99 -33.03
CA GLU A 404 -50.36 -9.47 -32.00
C GLU A 404 -49.75 -8.33 -31.19
N ARG A 405 -48.41 -8.20 -31.18
CA ARG A 405 -47.68 -7.13 -30.51
C ARG A 405 -48.08 -5.73 -31.00
N LYS A 406 -47.72 -4.72 -30.20
CA LYS A 406 -48.08 -3.31 -30.42
C LYS A 406 -46.84 -2.45 -30.30
N TYR A 407 -46.87 -1.29 -30.94
CA TYR A 407 -45.82 -0.30 -30.80
C TYR A 407 -45.80 0.25 -29.37
N THR A 408 -44.60 0.34 -28.80
CA THR A 408 -44.35 1.01 -27.53
C THR A 408 -43.84 2.42 -27.78
N ILE A 409 -43.92 3.25 -26.73
CA ILE A 409 -43.41 4.61 -26.78
C ILE A 409 -41.88 4.57 -26.62
N HIS A 410 -41.16 5.38 -27.41
CA HIS A 410 -39.69 5.38 -27.52
C HIS A 410 -38.93 5.77 -26.23
N GLY A 411 -39.59 6.33 -25.20
CA GLY A 411 -38.94 6.89 -24.01
C GLY A 411 -38.52 8.36 -24.14
N ASP A 412 -38.26 8.84 -25.37
CA ASP A 412 -38.38 10.26 -25.73
C ASP A 412 -39.75 10.49 -26.41
N PRO A 413 -40.72 11.12 -25.73
CA PRO A 413 -42.10 11.17 -26.20
C PRO A 413 -42.32 11.88 -27.55
N GLU A 414 -41.37 12.66 -28.06
CA GLU A 414 -41.50 13.29 -29.39
C GLU A 414 -40.94 12.43 -30.54
N GLN A 415 -40.34 11.27 -30.26
CA GLN A 415 -39.88 10.31 -31.27
C GLN A 415 -40.99 9.36 -31.73
N GLU A 416 -40.81 8.79 -32.93
CA GLU A 416 -41.72 7.77 -33.48
C GLU A 416 -41.81 6.56 -32.53
N PRO A 417 -43.02 5.99 -32.33
CA PRO A 417 -43.18 4.74 -31.62
C PRO A 417 -42.37 3.61 -32.25
N GLU A 418 -41.95 2.65 -31.43
CA GLU A 418 -41.10 1.56 -31.87
C GLU A 418 -41.76 0.20 -31.66
N PHE A 419 -41.51 -0.71 -32.59
CA PHE A 419 -42.04 -2.06 -32.54
C PHE A 419 -41.06 -2.97 -31.79
N PRO A 420 -41.47 -3.62 -30.69
CA PRO A 420 -40.58 -4.40 -29.85
C PRO A 420 -40.37 -5.84 -30.39
N TYR A 421 -39.49 -6.03 -31.37
CA TYR A 421 -39.15 -7.39 -31.82
C TYR A 421 -38.37 -8.17 -30.76
N PHE A 422 -37.57 -7.47 -29.95
CA PHE A 422 -36.81 -8.04 -28.85
C PHE A 422 -37.43 -7.57 -27.53
N GLY A 423 -38.46 -8.28 -27.06
CA GLY A 423 -39.26 -7.95 -25.88
C GLY A 423 -38.86 -8.75 -24.62
N VAL A 424 -39.80 -8.85 -23.67
CA VAL A 424 -39.55 -9.50 -22.36
C VAL A 424 -39.21 -10.98 -22.51
N ASP A 425 -39.97 -11.74 -23.31
CA ASP A 425 -39.76 -13.18 -23.48
C ASP A 425 -38.39 -13.47 -24.12
N GLU A 426 -38.00 -12.66 -25.11
CA GLU A 426 -36.74 -12.81 -25.81
C GLU A 426 -35.54 -12.58 -24.89
N VAL A 427 -35.53 -11.49 -24.11
CA VAL A 427 -34.39 -11.19 -23.22
C VAL A 427 -34.32 -12.15 -22.04
N ALA A 428 -35.47 -12.53 -21.43
CA ALA A 428 -35.50 -13.42 -20.28
C ALA A 428 -35.03 -14.82 -20.66
N LYS A 429 -35.46 -15.31 -21.82
CA LYS A 429 -34.95 -16.57 -22.39
C LYS A 429 -33.46 -16.48 -22.70
N TYR A 430 -33.00 -15.38 -23.30
CA TYR A 430 -31.59 -15.23 -23.66
C TYR A 430 -30.68 -15.15 -22.42
N ALA A 431 -31.14 -14.50 -21.36
CA ALA A 431 -30.46 -14.48 -20.07
C ALA A 431 -30.34 -15.89 -19.47
N GLU A 432 -31.45 -16.64 -19.41
CA GLU A 432 -31.46 -18.04 -18.94
C GLU A 432 -30.53 -18.95 -19.76
N GLU A 433 -30.59 -18.88 -21.09
CA GLU A 433 -29.77 -19.71 -22.00
C GLU A 433 -28.26 -19.47 -21.83
N ASN A 434 -27.87 -18.29 -21.34
CA ASN A 434 -26.48 -17.92 -21.07
C ASN A 434 -26.13 -17.90 -19.59
N ASN A 435 -27.02 -18.40 -18.72
CA ASN A 435 -26.87 -18.41 -17.26
C ASN A 435 -26.63 -17.00 -16.67
N SER A 436 -27.19 -15.97 -17.30
CA SER A 436 -27.13 -14.59 -16.85
C SER A 436 -28.36 -14.24 -16.03
N GLU A 437 -28.18 -13.50 -14.95
CA GLU A 437 -29.28 -12.92 -14.18
C GLU A 437 -29.93 -11.77 -14.97
N LEU A 438 -31.26 -11.71 -14.99
CA LEU A 438 -31.96 -10.56 -15.58
C LEU A 438 -32.24 -9.51 -14.49
N ALA A 439 -31.70 -8.30 -14.66
CA ALA A 439 -32.11 -7.13 -13.90
C ALA A 439 -33.12 -6.33 -14.71
N TYR A 440 -34.40 -6.37 -14.31
CA TYR A 440 -35.48 -5.78 -15.10
C TYR A 440 -35.79 -4.34 -14.68
N VAL A 441 -35.83 -3.40 -15.63
CA VAL A 441 -36.21 -2.01 -15.36
C VAL A 441 -37.68 -1.77 -15.70
N TYR A 442 -38.50 -1.56 -14.68
CA TYR A 442 -39.92 -1.27 -14.84
C TYR A 442 -40.20 0.21 -15.14
N ASN A 443 -41.17 0.44 -16.01
CA ASN A 443 -41.65 1.74 -16.45
C ASN A 443 -42.45 2.46 -15.35
N MET A 444 -41.88 3.51 -14.74
CA MET A 444 -42.62 4.42 -13.87
C MET A 444 -43.19 5.66 -14.59
N GLY A 445 -42.92 5.83 -15.89
CA GLY A 445 -43.33 7.01 -16.64
C GLY A 445 -44.84 7.04 -16.86
N ASN A 446 -45.43 5.92 -17.27
CA ASN A 446 -46.88 5.76 -17.43
C ASN A 446 -47.45 4.47 -16.81
N GLY A 447 -46.60 3.59 -16.26
CA GLY A 447 -47.02 2.38 -15.53
C GLY A 447 -47.80 2.65 -14.24
N ASN A 448 -48.20 1.58 -13.56
CA ASN A 448 -48.88 1.61 -12.26
C ASN A 448 -48.51 0.37 -11.44
N LYS A 449 -48.76 0.40 -10.12
CA LYS A 449 -48.33 -0.66 -9.21
C LYS A 449 -48.89 -2.05 -9.52
N LEU A 450 -50.13 -2.13 -10.01
CA LEU A 450 -50.77 -3.40 -10.36
C LEU A 450 -50.17 -3.98 -11.64
N ASP A 451 -49.83 -3.12 -12.60
CA ASP A 451 -49.16 -3.54 -13.84
C ASP A 451 -47.72 -4.01 -13.59
N ALA A 452 -47.04 -3.46 -12.59
CA ALA A 452 -45.75 -3.96 -12.13
C ALA A 452 -45.87 -5.31 -11.40
N ALA A 453 -46.89 -5.48 -10.56
CA ALA A 453 -47.19 -6.76 -9.92
C ALA A 453 -47.55 -7.85 -10.95
N ASP A 454 -48.33 -7.50 -11.98
CA ASP A 454 -48.63 -8.38 -13.12
C ASP A 454 -47.35 -8.85 -13.85
N LEU A 455 -46.35 -7.97 -13.99
CA LEU A 455 -45.07 -8.34 -14.59
C LEU A 455 -44.33 -9.36 -13.72
N VAL A 456 -44.30 -9.16 -12.40
CA VAL A 456 -43.68 -10.13 -11.47
C VAL A 456 -44.41 -11.47 -11.56
N GLU A 457 -45.74 -11.47 -11.63
CA GLU A 457 -46.53 -12.69 -11.80
C GLU A 457 -46.19 -13.39 -13.13
N TYR A 458 -46.14 -12.62 -14.22
CA TYR A 458 -45.74 -13.12 -15.53
C TYR A 458 -44.35 -13.75 -15.50
N LEU A 459 -43.38 -13.15 -14.82
CA LEU A 459 -42.00 -13.60 -14.82
C LEU A 459 -41.76 -14.76 -13.84
N ASN A 460 -42.39 -14.77 -12.67
CA ASN A 460 -41.93 -15.59 -11.54
C ASN A 460 -42.96 -16.59 -11.01
N CYS A 461 -44.27 -16.39 -11.21
CA CYS A 461 -45.27 -17.28 -10.61
C CYS A 461 -45.44 -18.58 -11.40
N GLU A 462 -45.76 -19.65 -10.67
CA GLU A 462 -46.17 -20.92 -11.27
C GLU A 462 -47.58 -20.80 -11.87
N VAL A 463 -47.85 -21.57 -12.93
CA VAL A 463 -49.15 -21.55 -13.61
C VAL A 463 -50.27 -21.90 -12.63
N GLY A 464 -51.24 -20.99 -12.50
CA GLY A 464 -52.42 -21.15 -11.63
C GLY A 464 -52.30 -20.54 -10.23
N GLU A 465 -51.19 -19.89 -9.86
CA GLU A 465 -51.06 -19.18 -8.58
C GLU A 465 -51.86 -17.87 -8.54
N ASN A 466 -51.84 -17.09 -9.63
CA ASN A 466 -52.54 -15.81 -9.83
C ASN A 466 -52.70 -14.96 -8.54
N PRO A 467 -51.60 -14.60 -7.84
CA PRO A 467 -51.67 -13.89 -6.57
C PRO A 467 -52.18 -12.45 -6.70
N ASN A 468 -52.01 -11.79 -7.85
CA ASN A 468 -52.51 -10.42 -8.06
C ASN A 468 -54.02 -10.38 -8.40
N GLY A 469 -54.56 -11.51 -8.87
CA GLY A 469 -55.94 -11.64 -9.31
C GLY A 469 -56.19 -10.97 -10.67
N GLY A 470 -57.33 -11.28 -11.30
CA GLY A 470 -57.65 -10.77 -12.64
C GLY A 470 -57.17 -11.71 -13.74
N ILE A 471 -56.38 -11.19 -14.69
CA ILE A 471 -55.75 -12.04 -15.72
C ILE A 471 -54.66 -12.86 -15.04
N ASP A 472 -54.66 -14.18 -15.24
CA ASP A 472 -53.59 -15.05 -14.77
C ASP A 472 -52.38 -14.90 -15.70
N TRP A 473 -51.39 -14.12 -15.27
CA TRP A 473 -50.26 -13.78 -16.13
C TRP A 473 -49.27 -14.94 -16.27
N ALA A 474 -49.24 -15.89 -15.32
CA ALA A 474 -48.50 -17.12 -15.48
C ALA A 474 -49.13 -18.03 -16.57
N GLU A 475 -50.46 -18.08 -16.67
CA GLU A 475 -51.13 -18.75 -17.79
C GLU A 475 -50.86 -18.04 -19.12
N VAL A 476 -50.86 -16.70 -19.15
CA VAL A 476 -50.49 -15.95 -20.37
C VAL A 476 -49.05 -16.26 -20.80
N ARG A 477 -48.10 -16.35 -19.86
CA ARG A 477 -46.73 -16.78 -20.15
C ARG A 477 -46.70 -18.19 -20.76
N ALA A 478 -47.49 -19.11 -20.21
CA ALA A 478 -47.61 -20.47 -20.72
C ALA A 478 -48.23 -20.52 -22.13
N GLU A 479 -49.25 -19.71 -22.41
CA GLU A 479 -49.87 -19.55 -23.73
C GLU A 479 -48.87 -18.96 -24.75
N ASN A 480 -48.00 -18.05 -24.31
CA ASN A 480 -46.88 -17.50 -25.09
C ASN A 480 -45.74 -18.50 -25.31
N GLY A 481 -45.87 -19.74 -24.81
CA GLY A 481 -44.94 -20.84 -25.07
C GLY A 481 -43.91 -21.08 -23.95
N ARG A 482 -44.03 -20.41 -22.80
CA ARG A 482 -43.15 -20.61 -21.64
C ARG A 482 -43.95 -20.99 -20.38
N VAL A 483 -43.99 -22.28 -20.07
CA VAL A 483 -44.71 -22.79 -18.88
C VAL A 483 -43.98 -22.44 -17.58
N GLU A 484 -42.68 -22.73 -17.51
CA GLU A 484 -41.88 -22.54 -16.29
C GLU A 484 -41.62 -21.04 -16.04
N PRO A 485 -41.55 -20.60 -14.77
CA PRO A 485 -41.06 -19.25 -14.43
C PRO A 485 -39.68 -18.94 -15.01
N TYR A 486 -39.41 -17.65 -15.23
CA TYR A 486 -38.08 -17.12 -15.56
C TYR A 486 -37.22 -16.86 -14.31
N ASN A 487 -37.84 -16.73 -13.13
CA ASN A 487 -37.17 -16.52 -11.83
C ASN A 487 -36.30 -15.25 -11.80
N VAL A 488 -36.84 -14.13 -12.27
CA VAL A 488 -36.16 -12.83 -12.26
C VAL A 488 -36.15 -12.28 -10.83
N THR A 489 -34.99 -12.07 -10.22
CA THR A 489 -34.94 -11.64 -8.81
C THR A 489 -34.65 -10.15 -8.61
N HIS A 490 -34.27 -9.40 -9.65
CA HIS A 490 -33.83 -8.01 -9.53
C HIS A 490 -34.69 -7.06 -10.36
N PHE A 491 -35.30 -6.05 -9.71
CA PHE A 491 -36.16 -5.05 -10.34
C PHE A 491 -35.74 -3.63 -10.00
N GLU A 492 -35.69 -2.78 -11.02
CA GLU A 492 -35.43 -1.35 -10.92
C GLU A 492 -36.71 -0.57 -11.25
N LEU A 493 -37.10 0.38 -10.41
CA LEU A 493 -38.30 1.19 -10.64
C LEU A 493 -37.96 2.52 -11.29
N GLY A 494 -38.20 2.61 -12.60
CA GLY A 494 -37.86 3.77 -13.43
C GLY A 494 -36.37 3.84 -13.79
N ASN A 495 -35.96 4.94 -14.41
CA ASN A 495 -34.58 5.24 -14.78
C ASN A 495 -34.32 6.75 -14.72
N GLU A 496 -33.38 7.20 -13.89
CA GLU A 496 -32.85 8.58 -13.87
C GLU A 496 -33.89 9.70 -13.73
N PHE A 497 -34.99 9.45 -12.99
CA PHE A 497 -36.11 10.38 -12.83
C PHE A 497 -35.72 11.79 -12.32
N GLN A 498 -34.55 11.92 -11.71
CA GLN A 498 -34.00 13.14 -11.10
C GLN A 498 -32.96 13.86 -11.96
N LEU A 499 -32.38 13.18 -12.97
CA LEU A 499 -31.21 13.72 -13.70
C LEU A 499 -31.63 14.61 -14.87
N LEU A 500 -32.67 14.23 -15.62
CA LEU A 500 -33.13 14.98 -16.79
C LEU A 500 -34.60 15.40 -16.65
N SER A 501 -34.89 16.67 -16.91
CA SER A 501 -36.23 17.26 -16.76
C SER A 501 -37.31 16.56 -17.60
N GLU A 502 -36.90 16.03 -18.76
CA GLU A 502 -37.72 15.28 -19.70
C GLU A 502 -37.99 13.83 -19.26
N GLN A 503 -37.20 13.29 -18.33
CA GLN A 503 -37.37 11.96 -17.72
C GLN A 503 -38.16 11.99 -16.41
N ALA A 504 -38.53 13.17 -15.91
CA ALA A 504 -39.29 13.30 -14.67
C ALA A 504 -40.81 13.15 -14.85
N TYR A 505 -41.31 13.08 -16.10
CA TYR A 505 -42.70 12.78 -16.47
C TYR A 505 -43.76 13.43 -15.54
N TRP A 506 -44.54 12.63 -14.81
CA TRP A 506 -45.61 13.09 -13.94
C TRP A 506 -45.12 13.71 -12.63
N THR A 507 -43.91 13.42 -12.17
CA THR A 507 -43.39 13.96 -10.89
C THR A 507 -43.16 15.46 -10.95
N THR A 508 -42.91 16.01 -12.15
CA THR A 508 -42.79 17.45 -12.41
C THR A 508 -44.07 18.26 -12.15
N ALA A 509 -45.22 17.58 -12.00
CA ALA A 509 -46.46 18.23 -11.58
C ALA A 509 -46.45 18.62 -10.08
N SER A 510 -45.44 18.17 -9.32
CA SER A 510 -45.18 18.52 -7.93
C SER A 510 -44.06 19.55 -7.81
N ASN A 511 -44.13 20.40 -6.77
CA ASN A 511 -42.99 21.22 -6.35
C ASN A 511 -41.95 20.43 -5.52
N ASP A 512 -42.27 19.19 -5.15
CA ASP A 512 -41.38 18.22 -4.53
C ASP A 512 -41.39 16.94 -5.39
N PRO A 513 -40.59 16.88 -6.48
CA PRO A 513 -40.58 15.72 -7.38
C PRO A 513 -40.06 14.44 -6.71
N MET A 514 -39.12 14.54 -5.77
CA MET A 514 -38.62 13.39 -5.02
C MET A 514 -39.72 12.82 -4.11
N GLY A 515 -40.44 13.69 -3.39
CA GLY A 515 -41.61 13.29 -2.62
C GLY A 515 -42.69 12.66 -3.50
N ALA A 516 -42.95 13.23 -4.68
CA ALA A 516 -43.90 12.65 -5.63
C ALA A 516 -43.48 11.25 -6.10
N TYR A 517 -42.20 11.07 -6.43
CA TYR A 517 -41.66 9.76 -6.81
C TYR A 517 -41.79 8.73 -5.67
N ILE A 518 -41.47 9.10 -4.43
CA ILE A 518 -41.52 8.19 -3.27
C ILE A 518 -42.95 7.86 -2.85
N ASP A 519 -43.73 8.91 -2.60
CA ASP A 519 -45.00 8.87 -1.87
C ASP A 519 -46.23 8.82 -2.79
N GLY A 520 -46.06 9.10 -4.09
CA GLY A 520 -47.18 9.23 -5.02
C GLY A 520 -48.10 10.40 -4.65
N GLY A 521 -49.36 10.33 -5.09
CA GLY A 521 -50.40 11.28 -4.68
C GLY A 521 -51.28 11.81 -5.81
N GLU A 522 -52.05 12.85 -5.51
CA GLU A 522 -52.91 13.55 -6.47
C GLU A 522 -52.15 14.72 -7.11
N PHE A 523 -52.08 14.72 -8.44
CA PHE A 523 -51.35 15.73 -9.22
C PHE A 523 -52.27 16.48 -10.17
N GLN A 524 -52.04 17.79 -10.34
CA GLN A 524 -52.76 18.62 -11.29
C GLN A 524 -51.97 18.74 -12.59
N PHE A 525 -52.57 18.27 -13.69
CA PHE A 525 -52.04 18.45 -15.04
C PHE A 525 -52.79 19.60 -15.72
N ASN A 526 -52.06 20.55 -16.29
CA ASN A 526 -52.62 21.74 -16.90
C ASN A 526 -52.25 21.81 -18.37
N ASN A 527 -53.26 21.95 -19.23
CA ASN A 527 -53.08 22.18 -20.67
C ASN A 527 -52.17 21.14 -21.35
N GLN A 528 -52.22 19.90 -20.88
CA GLN A 528 -51.44 18.79 -21.40
C GLN A 528 -52.05 18.31 -22.73
N PHE A 529 -51.22 17.98 -23.71
CA PHE A 529 -51.72 17.35 -24.92
C PHE A 529 -52.30 15.95 -24.60
N VAL A 530 -53.38 15.62 -25.28
CA VAL A 530 -53.80 14.22 -25.39
C VAL A 530 -52.81 13.44 -26.27
N VAL A 531 -52.90 12.12 -26.28
CA VAL A 531 -52.03 11.23 -27.06
C VAL A 531 -52.85 10.18 -27.79
N GLU A 532 -52.21 9.26 -28.50
CA GLU A 532 -52.81 8.04 -29.04
C GLU A 532 -52.24 6.82 -28.30
N TYR A 533 -52.84 5.63 -28.48
CA TYR A 533 -52.50 4.44 -27.70
C TYR A 533 -51.03 4.00 -27.82
N GLU A 534 -50.41 4.22 -28.96
CA GLU A 534 -49.02 3.85 -29.23
C GLU A 534 -48.12 5.08 -29.40
N ASP A 535 -48.69 6.29 -29.51
CA ASP A 535 -47.97 7.50 -29.91
C ASP A 535 -48.21 8.67 -28.95
N TRP A 536 -47.14 9.10 -28.28
CA TRP A 536 -47.15 10.17 -27.28
C TRP A 536 -46.76 11.54 -27.81
N ARG A 537 -46.45 11.65 -29.10
CA ARG A 537 -45.93 12.88 -29.70
C ARG A 537 -46.97 14.00 -29.71
N ASN A 538 -46.60 15.16 -29.18
CA ASN A 538 -47.47 16.34 -29.23
C ASN A 538 -47.62 16.85 -30.67
N SER A 539 -46.57 16.68 -31.47
CA SER A 539 -46.51 17.14 -32.86
C SER A 539 -47.51 16.41 -33.78
N THR A 540 -47.85 15.15 -33.49
CA THR A 540 -48.79 14.31 -34.26
C THR A 540 -50.01 13.92 -33.42
N ALA A 541 -49.85 13.00 -32.47
CA ALA A 541 -50.93 12.41 -31.68
C ALA A 541 -51.69 13.44 -30.83
N GLY A 542 -51.04 14.52 -30.40
CA GLY A 542 -51.67 15.64 -29.69
C GLY A 542 -52.62 16.52 -30.53
N ARG A 543 -52.78 16.22 -31.82
CA ARG A 543 -53.60 17.00 -32.75
C ARG A 543 -54.73 16.16 -33.34
N SER A 544 -55.83 16.81 -33.67
CA SER A 544 -56.93 16.18 -34.40
C SER A 544 -56.46 15.70 -35.78
N ASN A 545 -56.80 14.46 -36.12
CA ASN A 545 -56.61 13.92 -37.47
C ASN A 545 -57.77 14.25 -38.43
N GLY A 546 -58.77 15.00 -37.97
CA GLY A 546 -59.93 15.43 -38.77
C GLY A 546 -60.90 14.32 -39.17
N LYS A 547 -60.75 13.10 -38.65
CA LYS A 547 -61.59 11.94 -39.01
C LYS A 547 -62.75 11.76 -38.03
N ALA A 548 -63.87 11.25 -38.54
CA ALA A 548 -65.02 10.81 -37.76
C ALA A 548 -64.62 9.70 -36.77
N ASN A 549 -65.20 9.72 -35.56
CA ASN A 549 -64.92 8.74 -34.50
C ASN A 549 -63.43 8.66 -34.13
N GLN A 550 -62.69 9.76 -34.25
CA GLN A 550 -61.30 9.76 -33.79
C GLN A 550 -61.25 9.54 -32.28
N GLU A 551 -60.26 8.78 -31.86
CA GLU A 551 -59.99 8.48 -30.47
C GLU A 551 -58.69 9.15 -30.06
N LYS A 552 -58.65 9.62 -28.81
CA LYS A 552 -57.45 10.13 -28.14
C LYS A 552 -57.36 9.56 -26.73
N ILE A 553 -56.21 9.67 -26.09
CA ILE A 553 -55.97 9.14 -24.75
C ILE A 553 -55.40 10.24 -23.85
N ILE A 554 -55.80 10.24 -22.58
CA ILE A 554 -55.16 11.04 -21.54
C ILE A 554 -53.91 10.31 -21.05
N ARG A 555 -52.77 10.99 -20.96
CA ARG A 555 -51.47 10.37 -20.61
C ARG A 555 -51.49 9.65 -19.26
N TYR A 556 -52.13 10.26 -18.26
CA TYR A 556 -52.17 9.73 -16.90
C TYR A 556 -53.63 9.52 -16.49
N TYR A 557 -54.02 8.26 -16.37
CA TYR A 557 -55.35 7.82 -15.97
C TYR A 557 -55.21 6.70 -14.92
N PRO A 558 -56.26 6.44 -14.10
CA PRO A 558 -57.54 7.14 -14.03
C PRO A 558 -57.41 8.57 -13.49
N ILE A 559 -58.31 9.46 -13.92
CA ILE A 559 -58.38 10.83 -13.42
C ILE A 559 -59.33 10.92 -12.22
N VAL A 560 -59.16 11.96 -11.41
CA VAL A 560 -60.14 12.37 -10.39
C VAL A 560 -61.41 12.82 -11.11
N GLU A 561 -62.53 12.18 -10.79
CA GLU A 561 -63.81 12.43 -11.44
C GLU A 561 -64.19 13.92 -11.42
N HIS A 562 -64.87 14.36 -12.47
CA HIS A 562 -65.34 15.73 -12.66
C HIS A 562 -64.24 16.82 -12.70
N THR A 563 -62.97 16.46 -12.89
CA THR A 563 -61.87 17.43 -13.06
C THR A 563 -61.46 17.70 -14.51
N LEU A 564 -61.92 16.87 -15.46
CA LEU A 564 -61.52 16.96 -16.86
C LEU A 564 -62.08 18.21 -17.56
N VAL A 565 -61.17 19.01 -18.10
CA VAL A 565 -61.46 20.11 -19.02
C VAL A 565 -60.72 19.85 -20.32
N LEU A 566 -61.46 19.62 -21.41
CA LEU A 566 -60.88 19.41 -22.74
C LEU A 566 -61.08 20.64 -23.63
N THR A 567 -60.03 21.01 -24.36
CA THR A 567 -60.06 22.06 -25.37
C THR A 567 -59.58 21.55 -26.73
N VAL A 568 -60.22 22.01 -27.80
CA VAL A 568 -59.82 21.77 -29.19
C VAL A 568 -59.54 23.13 -29.84
N GLY A 569 -58.30 23.37 -30.25
CA GLY A 569 -57.88 24.65 -30.83
C GLY A 569 -58.14 25.85 -29.90
N GLY A 570 -58.09 25.63 -28.57
CA GLY A 570 -58.36 26.63 -27.54
C GLY A 570 -59.84 26.80 -27.16
N GLN A 571 -60.78 26.11 -27.83
CA GLN A 571 -62.19 26.14 -27.46
C GLN A 571 -62.52 24.95 -26.55
N THR A 572 -63.18 25.19 -25.41
CA THR A 572 -63.66 24.13 -24.52
C THR A 572 -64.78 23.31 -25.15
N TRP A 573 -64.69 21.99 -25.04
CA TRP A 573 -65.70 21.02 -25.45
C TRP A 573 -66.37 20.40 -24.22
N GLN A 574 -67.62 19.94 -24.35
CA GLN A 574 -68.40 19.41 -23.24
C GLN A 574 -68.35 17.88 -23.16
N GLN A 575 -68.03 17.33 -21.98
CA GLN A 575 -68.14 15.89 -21.73
C GLN A 575 -69.61 15.47 -21.66
N VAL A 576 -69.96 14.36 -22.29
CA VAL A 576 -71.29 13.71 -22.25
C VAL A 576 -71.14 12.22 -21.96
N GLU A 577 -72.18 11.57 -21.44
CA GLU A 577 -72.19 10.11 -21.20
C GLU A 577 -72.28 9.30 -22.50
N SER A 578 -72.92 9.87 -23.53
CA SER A 578 -73.05 9.26 -24.85
C SER A 578 -73.09 10.34 -25.93
N LEU A 579 -72.45 10.04 -27.07
CA LEU A 579 -72.48 10.87 -28.27
C LEU A 579 -73.84 10.82 -28.98
N GLU A 580 -74.64 9.79 -28.73
CA GLU A 580 -75.95 9.61 -29.39
C GLU A 580 -76.90 10.77 -29.08
N GLY A 581 -77.50 11.34 -30.13
CA GLY A 581 -78.50 12.40 -30.00
C GLY A 581 -77.93 13.80 -29.73
N GLN A 582 -76.60 13.96 -29.69
CA GLN A 582 -75.95 15.24 -29.40
C GLN A 582 -75.93 16.21 -30.59
N GLY A 583 -76.26 15.75 -31.81
CA GLY A 583 -76.23 16.57 -33.02
C GLY A 583 -74.82 17.08 -33.36
N ALA A 584 -74.71 18.14 -34.16
CA ALA A 584 -73.43 18.78 -34.51
C ALA A 584 -72.92 19.71 -33.37
N SER A 585 -72.79 19.16 -32.16
CA SER A 585 -72.32 19.86 -30.95
C SER A 585 -70.86 19.54 -30.64
N ASN A 586 -70.13 20.47 -30.02
CA ASN A 586 -68.75 20.27 -29.57
C ASN A 586 -68.71 19.44 -28.27
N VAL A 587 -68.91 18.14 -28.40
CA VAL A 587 -69.00 17.18 -27.28
C VAL A 587 -68.02 16.01 -27.44
N PHE A 588 -67.68 15.37 -26.33
CA PHE A 588 -66.85 14.16 -26.30
C PHE A 588 -67.31 13.20 -25.19
N VAL A 589 -66.97 11.91 -25.32
CA VAL A 589 -67.13 10.91 -24.25
C VAL A 589 -65.74 10.56 -23.72
N TYR A 590 -65.62 10.38 -22.41
CA TYR A 590 -64.38 9.95 -21.75
C TYR A 590 -64.63 8.70 -20.92
N ASP A 591 -63.78 7.70 -21.10
CA ASP A 591 -63.72 6.47 -20.30
C ASP A 591 -62.56 6.56 -19.30
N ASN A 592 -62.88 6.48 -18.01
CA ASN A 592 -61.89 6.65 -16.95
C ASN A 592 -61.03 5.40 -16.72
N GLU A 593 -61.53 4.21 -17.08
CA GLU A 593 -60.78 2.96 -16.90
C GLU A 593 -59.66 2.86 -17.93
N SER A 594 -59.94 3.25 -19.17
CA SER A 594 -58.98 3.16 -20.28
C SER A 594 -58.30 4.49 -20.64
N GLY A 595 -58.72 5.60 -20.02
CA GLY A 595 -58.28 6.95 -20.36
C GLY A 595 -58.70 7.45 -21.76
N ARG A 596 -59.62 6.75 -22.45
CA ARG A 596 -59.97 7.01 -23.87
C ARG A 596 -60.98 8.15 -23.99
N ILE A 597 -60.76 9.00 -24.98
CA ILE A 597 -61.62 10.12 -25.38
C ILE A 597 -62.14 9.83 -26.79
N ASN A 598 -63.45 9.75 -26.93
CA ASN A 598 -64.13 9.54 -28.20
C ASN A 598 -64.82 10.83 -28.67
N PHE A 599 -64.58 11.19 -29.94
CA PHE A 599 -65.21 12.33 -30.59
C PHE A 599 -66.27 11.89 -31.60
N GLY A 600 -67.14 12.84 -31.98
CA GLY A 600 -68.29 12.56 -32.84
C GLY A 600 -67.94 12.18 -34.29
N ASP A 601 -68.96 11.68 -34.98
CA ASP A 601 -68.94 11.33 -36.41
C ASP A 601 -69.42 12.47 -37.33
N GLY A 602 -69.76 13.63 -36.76
CA GLY A 602 -70.36 14.76 -37.45
C GLY A 602 -71.90 14.79 -37.41
N ILE A 603 -72.54 13.72 -36.91
CA ILE A 603 -73.98 13.60 -36.67
C ILE A 603 -74.26 13.55 -35.16
N ASN A 604 -73.49 12.73 -34.44
CA ASN A 604 -73.52 12.49 -33.01
C ASN A 604 -72.26 13.12 -32.38
N GLY A 605 -72.21 14.45 -32.36
CA GLY A 605 -71.04 15.25 -32.00
C GLY A 605 -70.24 15.73 -33.22
N ASN A 606 -69.61 16.89 -33.10
CA ASN A 606 -68.72 17.44 -34.14
C ASN A 606 -67.41 16.67 -34.23
N ILE A 607 -66.84 16.65 -35.43
CA ILE A 607 -65.47 16.18 -35.67
C ILE A 607 -64.51 17.33 -35.34
N PRO A 608 -63.53 17.14 -34.43
CA PRO A 608 -62.46 18.11 -34.22
C PRO A 608 -61.76 18.45 -35.54
N ALA A 609 -61.61 19.73 -35.87
CA ALA A 609 -60.98 20.12 -37.14
C ALA A 609 -59.51 19.67 -37.22
N GLU A 610 -59.09 19.18 -38.39
CA GLU A 610 -57.74 18.66 -38.63
C GLU A 610 -56.63 19.64 -38.21
N GLY A 611 -55.57 19.11 -37.59
CA GLY A 611 -54.40 19.86 -37.15
C GLY A 611 -54.60 20.72 -35.89
N LYS A 612 -55.84 20.84 -35.39
CA LYS A 612 -56.11 21.54 -34.13
C LYS A 612 -55.55 20.76 -32.95
N GLU A 613 -54.86 21.47 -32.06
CA GLU A 613 -54.38 20.91 -30.79
C GLU A 613 -55.56 20.47 -29.94
N ILE A 614 -55.44 19.28 -29.35
CA ILE A 614 -56.39 18.77 -28.36
C ILE A 614 -55.64 18.72 -27.03
N LYS A 615 -56.10 19.51 -26.06
CA LYS A 615 -55.45 19.65 -24.75
C LYS A 615 -56.43 19.47 -23.62
N VAL A 616 -55.95 18.88 -22.53
CA VAL A 616 -56.71 18.57 -21.34
C VAL A 616 -56.07 19.19 -20.10
N SER A 617 -56.90 19.60 -19.15
CA SER A 617 -56.51 19.89 -17.77
C SER A 617 -57.34 19.00 -16.85
N TYR A 618 -56.69 18.33 -15.90
CA TYR A 618 -57.33 17.34 -15.03
C TYR A 618 -56.45 17.08 -13.81
N LYS A 619 -57.01 16.40 -12.81
CA LYS A 619 -56.23 15.83 -11.72
C LYS A 619 -56.18 14.31 -11.88
N ALA A 620 -55.05 13.69 -11.56
CA ALA A 620 -54.95 12.23 -11.52
C ALA A 620 -54.18 11.78 -10.28
N HIS A 621 -54.51 10.59 -9.79
CA HIS A 621 -53.72 9.92 -8.77
C HIS A 621 -52.59 9.13 -9.43
N ARG A 622 -51.39 9.18 -8.87
CA ARG A 622 -50.23 8.39 -9.31
C ARG A 622 -49.64 7.65 -8.12
N ASP A 623 -49.30 6.40 -8.34
CA ASP A 623 -48.61 5.54 -7.37
C ASP A 623 -47.15 6.00 -7.21
N GLY A 624 -46.65 6.00 -5.97
CA GLY A 624 -45.24 6.26 -5.66
C GLY A 624 -44.44 4.97 -5.50
N TYR A 625 -43.12 5.05 -5.45
CA TYR A 625 -42.20 3.91 -5.28
C TYR A 625 -42.66 2.94 -4.18
N VAL A 626 -43.12 3.45 -3.03
CA VAL A 626 -43.59 2.61 -1.90
C VAL A 626 -44.80 1.77 -2.31
N ASP A 627 -45.73 2.34 -3.07
CA ASP A 627 -46.90 1.60 -3.56
C ASP A 627 -46.50 0.45 -4.50
N TYR A 628 -45.54 0.68 -5.41
CA TYR A 628 -45.02 -0.37 -6.29
C TYR A 628 -44.32 -1.47 -5.50
N TYR A 629 -43.44 -1.08 -4.58
CA TYR A 629 -42.71 -2.00 -3.71
C TYR A 629 -43.68 -2.94 -2.97
N GLU A 630 -44.71 -2.37 -2.34
CA GLU A 630 -45.68 -3.15 -1.57
C GLU A 630 -46.52 -4.12 -2.44
N GLU A 631 -46.97 -3.71 -3.63
CA GLU A 631 -47.76 -4.61 -4.49
C GLU A 631 -46.91 -5.71 -5.14
N MET A 632 -45.70 -5.39 -5.61
CA MET A 632 -44.79 -6.38 -6.18
C MET A 632 -44.38 -7.43 -5.14
N LYS A 633 -44.07 -7.03 -3.90
CA LYS A 633 -43.71 -7.95 -2.80
C LYS A 633 -44.85 -8.86 -2.34
N LYS A 634 -46.11 -8.54 -2.65
CA LYS A 634 -47.24 -9.45 -2.38
C LYS A 634 -47.27 -10.63 -3.35
N VAL A 635 -46.81 -10.42 -4.57
CA VAL A 635 -46.71 -11.46 -5.60
C VAL A 635 -45.51 -12.35 -5.30
N ASP A 636 -44.34 -11.75 -5.11
CA ASP A 636 -43.11 -12.45 -4.81
C ASP A 636 -42.32 -11.69 -3.73
N PRO A 637 -42.26 -12.20 -2.49
CA PRO A 637 -41.55 -11.51 -1.41
C PRO A 637 -40.01 -11.57 -1.55
N ASP A 638 -39.48 -12.50 -2.37
CA ASP A 638 -38.06 -12.81 -2.44
C ASP A 638 -37.29 -11.93 -3.47
N ILE A 639 -38.00 -11.28 -4.39
CA ILE A 639 -37.39 -10.32 -5.35
C ILE A 639 -36.75 -9.14 -4.63
N LYS A 640 -35.84 -8.43 -5.30
CA LYS A 640 -35.22 -7.20 -4.84
C LYS A 640 -35.68 -6.03 -5.69
N ILE A 641 -36.13 -4.96 -5.06
CA ILE A 641 -36.70 -3.78 -5.71
C ILE A 641 -35.87 -2.55 -5.37
N TYR A 642 -35.29 -1.93 -6.39
CA TYR A 642 -34.37 -0.80 -6.25
C TYR A 642 -34.97 0.49 -6.77
N SER A 643 -34.66 1.59 -6.09
CA SER A 643 -35.03 2.93 -6.55
C SER A 643 -34.03 3.47 -7.55
N CYS A 644 -34.52 3.98 -8.69
CA CYS A 644 -33.70 4.70 -9.67
C CYS A 644 -33.67 6.22 -9.46
N TYR A 645 -34.14 6.69 -8.31
CA TYR A 645 -33.95 8.06 -7.87
C TYR A 645 -32.66 8.15 -7.03
N ASP A 646 -31.52 8.14 -7.73
CA ASP A 646 -30.17 8.14 -7.16
C ASP A 646 -29.81 9.46 -6.45
N SER A 647 -29.99 9.54 -5.13
CA SER A 647 -29.54 10.67 -4.30
C SER A 647 -29.50 10.34 -2.79
N GLU A 648 -28.58 10.98 -2.04
CA GLU A 648 -28.50 10.81 -0.57
C GLU A 648 -29.77 11.29 0.15
N ASN A 649 -30.45 12.28 -0.44
CA ASN A 649 -31.72 12.81 0.06
C ASN A 649 -32.85 11.78 -0.06
N PHE A 650 -32.82 10.91 -1.07
CA PHE A 650 -33.76 9.79 -1.18
C PHE A 650 -33.58 8.84 0.00
N ILE A 651 -32.35 8.40 0.29
CA ILE A 651 -32.03 7.51 1.43
C ILE A 651 -32.51 8.13 2.74
N THR A 652 -32.18 9.40 2.95
CA THR A 652 -32.59 10.15 4.16
C THR A 652 -34.11 10.21 4.31
N ARG A 653 -34.86 10.36 3.20
CA ARG A 653 -36.33 10.46 3.21
C ARG A 653 -37.04 9.11 3.31
N MET A 654 -36.44 8.04 2.79
CA MET A 654 -36.91 6.68 3.05
C MET A 654 -36.77 6.36 4.53
N GLY A 655 -35.61 6.70 5.11
CA GLY A 655 -35.34 6.53 6.53
C GLY A 655 -35.60 5.10 6.99
N THR A 656 -35.98 4.94 8.26
CA THR A 656 -36.28 3.62 8.84
C THR A 656 -37.76 3.23 8.78
N GLU A 657 -38.61 4.12 8.24
CA GLU A 657 -40.08 3.96 8.23
C GLU A 657 -40.62 3.33 6.96
N LYS A 658 -39.89 3.45 5.83
CA LYS A 658 -40.30 2.92 4.52
C LYS A 658 -39.39 1.77 4.10
N SER A 659 -39.97 0.78 3.44
CA SER A 659 -39.24 -0.38 2.93
C SER A 659 -38.73 -0.14 1.52
N TYR A 660 -37.52 -0.61 1.25
CA TYR A 660 -36.84 -0.63 -0.04
C TYR A 660 -35.67 -1.61 0.06
N ASP A 661 -35.31 -2.27 -1.04
CA ASP A 661 -34.20 -3.24 -1.02
C ASP A 661 -32.88 -2.61 -1.49
N GLY A 662 -32.91 -1.35 -1.94
CA GLY A 662 -31.70 -0.62 -2.32
C GLY A 662 -31.94 0.58 -3.22
N ILE A 663 -30.84 1.17 -3.64
CA ILE A 663 -30.78 2.33 -4.53
C ILE A 663 -29.84 2.05 -5.70
N VAL A 664 -30.24 2.48 -6.88
CA VAL A 664 -29.42 2.44 -8.09
C VAL A 664 -28.54 3.68 -8.17
N THR A 665 -27.30 3.52 -8.61
CA THR A 665 -26.40 4.62 -8.96
C THR A 665 -25.74 4.45 -10.33
N HIS A 666 -25.53 5.57 -11.03
CA HIS A 666 -24.94 5.61 -12.38
C HIS A 666 -23.60 6.38 -12.40
N PRO A 667 -22.50 5.81 -11.87
CA PRO A 667 -21.24 6.52 -11.65
C PRO A 667 -20.39 6.64 -12.93
N TYR A 668 -20.88 7.39 -13.91
CA TYR A 668 -20.15 7.68 -15.15
C TYR A 668 -18.93 8.58 -14.95
N SER A 669 -17.88 8.35 -15.75
CA SER A 669 -16.64 9.13 -15.71
C SER A 669 -16.86 10.64 -15.86
N GLY A 670 -17.85 11.05 -16.66
CA GLY A 670 -17.97 12.41 -17.18
C GLY A 670 -16.84 12.74 -18.18
N THR A 671 -16.77 14.00 -18.59
CA THR A 671 -15.86 14.42 -19.67
C THR A 671 -14.44 14.73 -19.18
N ILE A 672 -13.45 14.14 -19.85
CA ILE A 672 -12.05 14.57 -19.83
C ILE A 672 -11.67 14.86 -21.29
N SER A 673 -11.01 15.99 -21.55
CA SER A 673 -10.61 16.30 -22.93
C SER A 673 -9.62 15.25 -23.42
N SER A 674 -9.93 14.56 -24.51
CA SER A 674 -9.03 13.58 -25.14
C SER A 674 -7.71 14.18 -25.65
N SER A 675 -7.62 15.52 -25.70
CA SER A 675 -6.39 16.26 -26.01
C SER A 675 -5.50 16.55 -24.79
N ASP A 676 -5.93 16.19 -23.58
CA ASP A 676 -5.15 16.37 -22.36
C ASP A 676 -3.92 15.46 -22.40
N ALA A 677 -2.74 16.00 -22.10
CA ALA A 677 -1.49 15.25 -22.11
C ALA A 677 -1.48 14.10 -21.08
N ASN A 678 -2.28 14.22 -20.02
CA ASN A 678 -2.44 13.21 -18.96
C ASN A 678 -3.82 12.54 -19.04
N TYR A 679 -4.44 12.46 -20.23
CA TYR A 679 -5.76 11.84 -20.39
C TYR A 679 -5.79 10.41 -19.82
N TYR A 680 -4.77 9.60 -20.17
CA TYR A 680 -4.64 8.20 -19.74
C TYR A 680 -4.69 8.08 -18.21
N GLU A 681 -3.87 8.86 -17.52
CA GLU A 681 -3.77 8.80 -16.06
C GLU A 681 -5.05 9.32 -15.40
N LYS A 682 -5.59 10.44 -15.88
CA LYS A 682 -6.79 11.05 -15.31
C LYS A 682 -8.03 10.19 -15.49
N ILE A 683 -8.18 9.52 -16.63
CA ILE A 683 -9.35 8.66 -16.85
C ILE A 683 -9.29 7.39 -16.02
N LEU A 684 -8.11 6.81 -15.81
CA LEU A 684 -7.95 5.66 -14.91
C LEU A 684 -8.17 6.06 -13.44
N TYR A 685 -7.63 7.19 -13.01
CA TYR A 685 -7.92 7.75 -11.68
C TYR A 685 -9.42 8.04 -11.49
N ARG A 686 -10.11 8.47 -12.56
CA ARG A 686 -11.56 8.70 -12.54
C ARG A 686 -12.36 7.43 -12.25
N ALA A 687 -11.82 6.22 -12.48
CA ALA A 687 -12.49 4.98 -12.07
C ALA A 687 -12.63 4.93 -10.55
N GLU A 688 -11.55 5.20 -9.80
CA GLU A 688 -11.53 5.23 -8.33
C GLU A 688 -12.46 6.32 -7.78
N GLU A 689 -12.44 7.52 -8.38
CA GLU A 689 -13.36 8.61 -8.00
C GLU A 689 -14.83 8.19 -8.14
N LYS A 690 -15.15 7.28 -9.06
CA LYS A 690 -16.50 6.83 -9.36
C LYS A 690 -16.93 5.63 -8.54
N VAL A 691 -16.01 4.74 -8.18
CA VAL A 691 -16.22 3.73 -7.14
C VAL A 691 -16.58 4.40 -5.82
N ASN A 692 -15.87 5.48 -5.45
CA ASN A 692 -16.17 6.24 -4.23
C ASN A 692 -17.57 6.85 -4.18
N VAL A 693 -18.21 7.12 -5.33
CA VAL A 693 -19.62 7.56 -5.36
C VAL A 693 -20.54 6.46 -4.84
N ALA A 694 -20.33 5.21 -5.26
CA ALA A 694 -21.10 4.07 -4.76
C ALA A 694 -20.83 3.81 -3.27
N GLN A 695 -19.56 3.91 -2.84
CA GLN A 695 -19.20 3.76 -1.42
C GLN A 695 -19.89 4.82 -0.54
N ASN A 696 -20.00 6.05 -1.02
CA ASN A 696 -20.69 7.11 -0.29
C ASN A 696 -22.18 6.80 -0.06
N TYR A 697 -22.84 6.15 -1.02
CA TYR A 697 -24.22 5.68 -0.82
C TYR A 697 -24.33 4.59 0.23
N GLU A 698 -23.41 3.61 0.24
CA GLU A 698 -23.39 2.58 1.28
C GLU A 698 -23.17 3.21 2.66
N ASN A 699 -22.21 4.13 2.77
CA ASN A 699 -21.94 4.88 3.99
C ASN A 699 -23.19 5.65 4.44
N LYS A 700 -23.93 6.26 3.50
CA LYS A 700 -25.16 6.99 3.81
C LYS A 700 -26.28 6.07 4.28
N ILE A 701 -26.42 4.88 3.70
CA ILE A 701 -27.37 3.86 4.14
C ILE A 701 -27.04 3.44 5.59
N LYS A 702 -25.76 3.13 5.87
CA LYS A 702 -25.28 2.79 7.23
C LYS A 702 -25.54 3.93 8.22
N GLU A 703 -25.29 5.18 7.83
CA GLU A 703 -25.57 6.38 8.64
C GLU A 703 -27.07 6.49 9.01
N VAL A 704 -27.97 6.30 8.05
CA VAL A 704 -29.42 6.52 8.23
C VAL A 704 -30.13 5.34 8.89
N LEU A 705 -29.75 4.11 8.55
CA LEU A 705 -30.43 2.88 9.00
C LEU A 705 -29.76 2.22 10.20
N GLY A 706 -28.47 2.48 10.41
CA GLY A 706 -27.60 1.71 11.30
C GLY A 706 -27.13 0.39 10.65
N GLU A 707 -25.99 -0.13 11.13
CA GLU A 707 -25.30 -1.31 10.56
C GLU A 707 -26.21 -2.52 10.32
N GLU A 708 -27.05 -2.87 11.29
CA GLU A 708 -27.84 -4.10 11.20
C GLU A 708 -28.90 -4.05 10.10
N LYS A 709 -29.57 -2.90 9.92
CA LYS A 709 -30.58 -2.74 8.87
C LYS A 709 -29.97 -2.47 7.50
N ALA A 710 -28.77 -1.88 7.46
CA ALA A 710 -28.07 -1.58 6.22
C ALA A 710 -27.70 -2.85 5.43
N LYS A 711 -27.52 -4.00 6.11
CA LYS A 711 -27.23 -5.30 5.47
C LYS A 711 -28.28 -5.76 4.46
N ASP A 712 -29.53 -5.31 4.64
CA ASP A 712 -30.65 -5.69 3.76
C ASP A 712 -30.87 -4.70 2.61
N VAL A 713 -30.07 -3.62 2.52
CA VAL A 713 -30.25 -2.52 1.57
C VAL A 713 -29.00 -2.35 0.71
N SER A 714 -29.12 -2.66 -0.58
CA SER A 714 -28.01 -2.63 -1.53
C SER A 714 -27.79 -1.25 -2.17
N VAL A 715 -26.53 -0.99 -2.54
CA VAL A 715 -26.21 -0.03 -3.60
C VAL A 715 -26.06 -0.82 -4.90
N VAL A 716 -26.75 -0.41 -5.95
CA VAL A 716 -26.75 -1.12 -7.24
C VAL A 716 -26.08 -0.26 -8.29
N VAL A 717 -25.03 -0.76 -8.94
CA VAL A 717 -24.34 -0.01 -10.02
C VAL A 717 -24.92 -0.45 -11.35
N SER A 718 -26.07 0.08 -11.72
CA SER A 718 -26.78 -0.41 -12.90
C SER A 718 -26.31 0.23 -14.22
N GLU A 719 -25.51 1.29 -14.15
CA GLU A 719 -24.82 1.86 -15.31
C GLU A 719 -23.46 2.48 -14.94
N TYR A 720 -22.36 2.03 -15.54
CA TYR A 720 -21.06 2.70 -15.44
C TYR A 720 -20.28 2.64 -16.76
N GLY A 721 -19.28 3.51 -16.91
CA GLY A 721 -18.45 3.56 -18.12
C GLY A 721 -17.81 4.94 -18.36
N ILE A 722 -17.03 5.03 -19.45
CA ILE A 722 -16.47 6.29 -19.93
C ILE A 722 -17.53 7.02 -20.77
N PHE A 723 -18.08 8.10 -20.22
CA PHE A 723 -19.22 8.81 -20.80
C PHE A 723 -18.94 10.28 -21.12
N ASN A 724 -19.66 10.82 -22.11
CA ASN A 724 -19.43 12.12 -22.74
C ASN A 724 -18.03 12.30 -23.32
N ASP A 725 -17.50 11.25 -23.93
CA ASP A 725 -16.27 11.23 -24.72
C ASP A 725 -16.54 10.53 -26.06
N SER A 726 -16.15 11.17 -27.16
CA SER A 726 -16.33 10.67 -28.53
C SER A 726 -15.00 10.35 -29.22
N SER A 727 -13.90 10.31 -28.47
CA SER A 727 -12.58 9.93 -28.96
C SER A 727 -12.51 8.42 -29.20
N ARG A 728 -11.40 7.95 -29.79
CA ARG A 728 -11.16 6.51 -29.92
C ARG A 728 -10.97 5.80 -28.56
N PHE A 729 -10.66 6.54 -27.50
CA PHE A 729 -10.29 5.95 -26.22
C PHE A 729 -11.44 5.19 -25.55
N VAL A 730 -12.70 5.56 -25.83
CA VAL A 730 -13.88 4.83 -25.32
C VAL A 730 -14.04 3.43 -25.95
N LYS A 731 -13.24 3.08 -26.96
CA LYS A 731 -13.21 1.75 -27.59
C LYS A 731 -11.85 1.06 -27.47
N SER A 732 -10.91 1.65 -26.73
CA SER A 732 -9.53 1.19 -26.72
C SER A 732 -9.15 0.47 -25.43
N GLN A 733 -7.90 0.02 -25.34
CA GLN A 733 -7.30 -0.59 -24.15
C GLN A 733 -7.46 0.27 -22.88
N ILE A 734 -7.45 1.61 -22.97
CA ILE A 734 -7.85 2.50 -21.87
C ILE A 734 -9.23 2.14 -21.28
N ASN A 735 -10.25 1.92 -22.11
CA ASN A 735 -11.59 1.58 -21.61
C ASN A 735 -11.61 0.18 -20.98
N ALA A 736 -10.78 -0.75 -21.46
CA ALA A 736 -10.58 -2.04 -20.81
C ALA A 736 -10.03 -1.86 -19.39
N LEU A 737 -8.95 -1.07 -19.22
CA LEU A 737 -8.37 -0.78 -17.91
C LEU A 737 -9.34 -0.05 -16.97
N TYR A 738 -10.05 0.97 -17.48
CA TYR A 738 -11.10 1.67 -16.71
C TYR A 738 -12.19 0.71 -16.25
N THR A 739 -12.62 -0.20 -17.13
CA THR A 739 -13.64 -1.21 -16.82
C THR A 739 -13.13 -2.16 -15.74
N ALA A 740 -11.92 -2.69 -15.87
CA ALA A 740 -11.32 -3.60 -14.90
C ALA A 740 -11.19 -2.95 -13.51
N LYS A 741 -10.63 -1.74 -13.43
CA LYS A 741 -10.53 -0.98 -12.18
C LYS A 741 -11.88 -0.73 -11.53
N SER A 742 -12.88 -0.36 -12.33
CA SER A 742 -14.23 -0.12 -11.81
C SER A 742 -14.82 -1.40 -11.22
N ILE A 743 -14.68 -2.55 -11.91
CA ILE A 743 -15.19 -3.84 -11.42
C ILE A 743 -14.51 -4.25 -10.11
N ILE A 744 -13.18 -4.14 -10.03
CA ILE A 744 -12.42 -4.41 -8.79
C ILE A 744 -12.96 -3.54 -7.66
N GLY A 745 -13.02 -2.22 -7.86
CA GLY A 745 -13.50 -1.32 -6.82
C GLY A 745 -14.97 -1.54 -6.43
N PHE A 746 -15.84 -2.02 -7.33
CA PHE A 746 -17.21 -2.40 -6.96
C PHE A 746 -17.28 -3.73 -6.21
N ALA A 747 -16.35 -4.67 -6.47
CA ALA A 747 -16.22 -5.89 -5.69
C ALA A 747 -15.84 -5.57 -4.23
N ASP A 748 -15.09 -4.50 -4.00
CA ASP A 748 -14.68 -4.02 -2.68
C ASP A 748 -15.80 -3.34 -1.87
N ILE A 749 -17.03 -3.25 -2.40
CA ILE A 749 -18.18 -2.65 -1.71
C ILE A 749 -19.22 -3.73 -1.40
N GLU A 750 -19.29 -4.16 -0.14
CA GLU A 750 -20.07 -5.32 0.36
C GLU A 750 -21.53 -5.32 -0.12
N SER A 751 -22.18 -4.17 -0.15
CA SER A 751 -23.61 -4.06 -0.49
C SER A 751 -23.94 -4.19 -1.98
N ILE A 752 -22.95 -4.17 -2.88
CA ILE A 752 -23.19 -4.21 -4.34
C ILE A 752 -23.48 -5.64 -4.81
N PRO A 753 -24.71 -5.94 -5.31
CA PRO A 753 -25.03 -7.26 -5.84
C PRO A 753 -24.57 -7.41 -7.29
N TYR A 754 -24.72 -6.35 -8.10
CA TYR A 754 -24.31 -6.32 -9.50
C TYR A 754 -23.82 -4.95 -9.95
N ALA A 755 -22.91 -4.99 -10.93
CA ALA A 755 -22.44 -3.83 -11.66
C ALA A 755 -22.59 -4.07 -13.18
N THR A 756 -23.40 -3.26 -13.86
CA THR A 756 -23.66 -3.42 -15.31
C THR A 756 -23.01 -2.31 -16.13
N LYS A 757 -22.03 -2.68 -16.97
CA LYS A 757 -21.35 -1.70 -17.82
C LYS A 757 -22.28 -1.21 -18.92
N HIS A 758 -22.31 0.11 -19.10
CA HIS A 758 -23.01 0.73 -20.20
C HIS A 758 -22.17 0.74 -21.47
N CYS A 759 -22.67 0.27 -22.60
CA CYS A 759 -23.81 -0.64 -22.79
C CYS A 759 -23.31 -1.94 -23.43
N LEU A 760 -24.12 -3.00 -23.40
CA LEU A 760 -23.79 -4.29 -24.00
C LEU A 760 -23.53 -4.15 -25.50
N VAL A 761 -24.47 -3.54 -26.22
CA VAL A 761 -24.42 -3.34 -27.68
C VAL A 761 -25.02 -2.02 -28.09
N ASP A 762 -24.40 -1.35 -29.05
CA ASP A 762 -24.86 -0.08 -29.60
C ASP A 762 -24.12 0.26 -30.90
N PHE A 763 -24.57 1.30 -31.59
CA PHE A 763 -23.87 1.92 -32.70
C PHE A 763 -22.84 2.95 -32.22
N PRO A 764 -21.65 3.05 -32.83
CA PRO A 764 -20.61 4.02 -32.47
C PRO A 764 -21.05 5.48 -32.37
N GLY A 765 -22.01 5.89 -33.21
CA GLY A 765 -22.53 7.26 -33.23
C GLY A 765 -23.52 7.56 -32.10
N GLY A 766 -24.01 6.52 -31.42
CA GLY A 766 -25.13 6.61 -30.48
C GLY A 766 -26.44 7.02 -31.13
N ASP A 767 -27.42 7.28 -30.27
CA ASP A 767 -28.75 7.78 -30.63
C ASP A 767 -29.11 9.00 -29.76
N LEU A 768 -30.38 9.43 -29.82
CA LEU A 768 -30.89 10.53 -29.01
C LEU A 768 -31.00 10.20 -27.52
N LEU A 769 -30.78 8.95 -27.13
CA LEU A 769 -30.89 8.45 -25.77
C LEU A 769 -29.51 8.19 -25.13
N GLY A 770 -28.41 8.21 -25.88
CA GLY A 770 -27.05 8.14 -25.35
C GLY A 770 -25.95 7.84 -26.37
N PRO A 771 -24.67 8.01 -25.99
CA PRO A 771 -23.52 7.70 -26.84
C PRO A 771 -23.23 6.19 -26.86
N GLY A 772 -23.26 5.58 -28.04
CA GLY A 772 -22.96 4.15 -28.21
C GLY A 772 -21.48 3.83 -28.39
N GLY A 773 -20.61 4.83 -28.47
CA GLY A 773 -19.16 4.67 -28.65
C GLY A 773 -18.47 3.80 -27.59
N GLN A 774 -19.03 3.68 -26.39
CA GLN A 774 -18.46 2.90 -25.28
C GLN A 774 -18.99 1.47 -25.18
N ALA A 775 -19.83 1.01 -26.12
CA ALA A 775 -20.44 -0.32 -26.08
C ALA A 775 -19.41 -1.45 -25.96
N ILE A 776 -19.74 -2.50 -25.20
CA ILE A 776 -18.89 -3.67 -25.00
C ILE A 776 -18.70 -4.40 -26.33
N ILE A 777 -19.79 -4.62 -27.05
CA ILE A 777 -19.84 -5.14 -28.42
C ILE A 777 -20.38 -4.03 -29.32
N GLN A 778 -19.57 -3.55 -30.27
CA GLN A 778 -20.00 -2.52 -31.22
C GLN A 778 -20.80 -3.13 -32.36
N SER A 779 -21.98 -2.56 -32.64
CA SER A 779 -22.78 -2.81 -33.83
C SER A 779 -22.42 -1.78 -34.90
N ILE A 780 -22.00 -2.22 -36.08
CA ILE A 780 -21.48 -1.31 -37.11
C ILE A 780 -22.04 -1.69 -38.48
N TYR A 781 -22.55 -0.69 -39.21
CA TYR A 781 -22.93 -0.88 -40.61
C TYR A 781 -21.68 -0.99 -41.49
N ASN A 782 -21.57 -2.07 -42.25
CA ASN A 782 -20.55 -2.22 -43.29
C ASN A 782 -20.93 -1.45 -44.56
N GLU A 783 -20.04 -1.45 -45.56
CA GLU A 783 -20.25 -0.71 -46.82
C GLU A 783 -21.50 -1.16 -47.61
N ASN A 784 -21.99 -2.38 -47.37
CA ASN A 784 -23.19 -2.94 -48.00
C ASN A 784 -24.48 -2.59 -47.23
N GLY A 785 -24.37 -1.95 -46.06
CA GLY A 785 -25.49 -1.65 -45.16
C GLY A 785 -25.92 -2.83 -44.29
N GLU A 786 -25.14 -3.91 -44.25
CA GLU A 786 -25.33 -5.02 -43.31
C GLU A 786 -24.66 -4.69 -41.97
N ILE A 787 -25.19 -5.22 -40.88
CA ILE A 787 -24.64 -5.00 -39.54
C ILE A 787 -23.59 -6.07 -39.25
N GLU A 788 -22.42 -5.65 -38.80
CA GLU A 788 -21.37 -6.49 -38.24
C GLU A 788 -21.09 -6.13 -36.79
N PHE A 789 -20.62 -7.11 -36.02
CA PHE A 789 -20.22 -6.92 -34.63
C PHE A 789 -18.70 -6.92 -34.44
N VAL A 790 -18.24 -6.10 -33.49
CA VAL A 790 -16.84 -6.03 -33.05
C VAL A 790 -16.79 -6.01 -31.52
N ALA A 791 -16.17 -7.03 -30.93
CA ALA A 791 -15.86 -7.03 -29.50
C ALA A 791 -14.78 -6.00 -29.18
N THR A 792 -15.08 -5.03 -28.32
CA THR A 792 -14.10 -4.05 -27.87
C THR A 792 -13.12 -4.67 -26.86
N PRO A 793 -11.97 -4.03 -26.57
CA PRO A 793 -11.10 -4.42 -25.47
C PRO A 793 -11.85 -4.61 -24.13
N SER A 794 -12.91 -3.84 -23.88
CA SER A 794 -13.72 -4.02 -22.67
C SER A 794 -14.47 -5.36 -22.64
N ALA A 795 -14.86 -5.92 -23.80
CA ALA A 795 -15.43 -7.26 -23.87
C ALA A 795 -14.41 -8.32 -23.43
N LYS A 796 -13.13 -8.14 -23.82
CA LYS A 796 -12.05 -9.05 -23.45
C LYS A 796 -11.79 -9.03 -21.94
N VAL A 797 -11.95 -7.87 -21.29
CA VAL A 797 -11.93 -7.78 -19.82
C VAL A 797 -13.06 -8.59 -19.18
N PHE A 798 -14.29 -8.55 -19.71
CA PHE A 798 -15.36 -9.41 -19.20
C PHE A 798 -15.07 -10.90 -19.35
N THR A 799 -14.42 -11.31 -20.45
CA THR A 799 -13.93 -12.71 -20.59
C THR A 799 -13.00 -13.09 -19.43
N LEU A 800 -12.09 -12.22 -19.00
CA LEU A 800 -11.24 -12.47 -17.83
C LEU A 800 -12.09 -12.58 -16.55
N PHE A 801 -12.86 -11.55 -16.21
CA PHE A 801 -13.59 -11.50 -14.94
C PHE A 801 -14.64 -12.61 -14.78
N ASN A 802 -15.35 -12.97 -15.84
CA ASN A 802 -16.40 -14.01 -15.77
C ASN A 802 -15.89 -15.44 -15.80
N ASN A 803 -14.64 -15.67 -16.24
CA ASN A 803 -14.06 -17.02 -16.32
C ASN A 803 -12.94 -17.27 -15.31
N MET A 804 -12.31 -16.22 -14.78
CA MET A 804 -11.11 -16.30 -13.94
C MET A 804 -11.29 -15.60 -12.58
N THR A 805 -12.46 -15.74 -11.98
CA THR A 805 -12.79 -15.23 -10.65
C THR A 805 -13.47 -16.31 -9.81
N GLY A 806 -13.07 -16.47 -8.55
CA GLY A 806 -13.73 -17.30 -7.56
C GLY A 806 -14.86 -16.56 -6.82
N ASN A 807 -15.64 -17.29 -6.02
CA ASN A 807 -16.83 -16.74 -5.36
C ASN A 807 -16.51 -15.98 -4.06
N TYR A 808 -15.30 -16.10 -3.52
CA TYR A 808 -14.93 -15.47 -2.25
C TYR A 808 -13.79 -14.48 -2.46
N VAL A 809 -14.06 -13.19 -2.24
CA VAL A 809 -13.05 -12.12 -2.25
C VAL A 809 -12.29 -12.15 -0.94
N LEU A 810 -10.96 -12.09 -1.01
CA LEU A 810 -10.09 -12.07 0.17
C LEU A 810 -9.74 -10.63 0.52
N ASN A 811 -9.57 -10.37 1.82
CA ASN A 811 -8.88 -9.16 2.24
C ASN A 811 -7.42 -9.22 1.78
N GLU A 812 -6.93 -8.14 1.19
CA GLU A 812 -5.59 -8.05 0.65
C GLU A 812 -4.90 -6.73 1.03
N LYS A 813 -3.57 -6.72 0.95
CA LYS A 813 -2.73 -5.56 1.17
C LYS A 813 -1.66 -5.51 0.09
N VAL A 814 -1.59 -4.39 -0.63
CA VAL A 814 -0.55 -4.13 -1.62
C VAL A 814 0.52 -3.22 -1.00
N ILE A 815 1.78 -3.58 -1.14
CA ILE A 815 2.93 -2.93 -0.50
C ILE A 815 3.91 -2.55 -1.59
N ASN A 816 4.55 -1.39 -1.43
CA ASN A 816 5.42 -0.77 -2.44
C ASN A 816 4.69 -0.49 -3.77
N ASN A 817 3.36 -0.30 -3.72
CA ASN A 817 2.61 0.09 -4.89
C ASN A 817 3.02 1.49 -5.31
N LYS A 818 3.58 1.62 -6.52
CA LYS A 818 4.15 2.90 -6.98
C LYS A 818 3.03 3.78 -7.48
N THR A 819 2.93 5.00 -6.95
CA THR A 819 2.01 6.00 -7.49
C THR A 819 2.46 6.43 -8.89
N VAL A 820 1.60 6.24 -9.89
CA VAL A 820 1.84 6.63 -11.29
C VAL A 820 1.45 8.08 -11.53
N TYR A 821 0.32 8.53 -10.95
CA TYR A 821 -0.18 9.89 -11.12
C TYR A 821 -1.19 10.30 -10.04
N GLY A 822 -0.95 11.40 -9.33
CA GLY A 822 -1.86 11.82 -8.27
C GLY A 822 -1.90 10.76 -7.17
N ASN A 823 -3.04 10.07 -7.02
CA ASN A 823 -3.19 8.90 -6.15
C ASN A 823 -3.38 7.59 -6.95
N LEU A 824 -3.34 7.62 -8.29
CA LEU A 824 -3.41 6.43 -9.13
C LEU A 824 -2.18 5.57 -8.88
N GLU A 825 -2.39 4.36 -8.40
CA GLU A 825 -1.33 3.37 -8.15
C GLU A 825 -1.05 2.52 -9.39
N ALA A 826 0.15 1.93 -9.46
CA ALA A 826 0.62 1.15 -10.60
C ALA A 826 -0.12 -0.17 -10.77
N LEU A 827 -0.59 -0.75 -9.66
CA LEU A 827 -1.25 -2.04 -9.61
C LEU A 827 -2.60 -1.92 -8.90
N ASP A 828 -3.67 -2.41 -9.50
CA ASP A 828 -4.88 -2.80 -8.76
C ASP A 828 -4.99 -4.32 -8.75
N THR A 829 -5.47 -4.88 -7.64
CA THR A 829 -5.61 -6.32 -7.48
C THR A 829 -6.99 -6.69 -6.96
N MET A 830 -7.41 -7.92 -7.24
CA MET A 830 -8.54 -8.58 -6.61
C MET A 830 -8.21 -10.07 -6.52
N ILE A 831 -7.95 -10.54 -5.30
CA ILE A 831 -7.71 -11.95 -5.02
C ILE A 831 -9.01 -12.61 -4.59
N THR A 832 -9.34 -13.71 -5.27
CA THR A 832 -10.49 -14.54 -4.92
C THR A 832 -10.14 -16.02 -4.80
N LYS A 833 -11.01 -16.80 -4.16
CA LYS A 833 -10.94 -18.27 -4.13
C LYS A 833 -12.27 -18.91 -4.47
N ASP A 834 -12.24 -20.15 -4.95
CA ASP A 834 -13.42 -21.00 -5.11
C ASP A 834 -13.60 -22.00 -3.95
N ASP A 835 -14.69 -22.77 -4.00
CA ASP A 835 -15.04 -23.80 -3.00
C ASP A 835 -14.02 -24.94 -2.95
N GLU A 836 -13.34 -25.21 -4.07
CA GLU A 836 -12.25 -26.19 -4.15
C GLU A 836 -10.93 -25.67 -3.56
N GLY A 837 -10.87 -24.38 -3.22
CA GLY A 837 -9.70 -23.69 -2.69
C GLY A 837 -8.70 -23.28 -3.76
N ASN A 838 -9.08 -23.28 -5.05
CA ASN A 838 -8.24 -22.69 -6.10
C ASN A 838 -8.19 -21.18 -5.88
N LEU A 839 -7.02 -20.60 -6.16
CA LEU A 839 -6.77 -19.18 -5.97
C LEU A 839 -6.81 -18.47 -7.32
N TYR A 840 -7.45 -17.32 -7.37
CA TYR A 840 -7.62 -16.50 -8.56
C TYR A 840 -7.05 -15.11 -8.30
N LEU A 841 -6.20 -14.64 -9.19
CA LEU A 841 -5.46 -13.39 -9.08
C LEU A 841 -5.85 -12.51 -10.26
N MET A 842 -6.67 -11.48 -10.03
CA MET A 842 -6.95 -10.45 -11.03
C MET A 842 -6.02 -9.28 -10.79
N LEU A 843 -5.19 -8.94 -11.78
CA LEU A 843 -4.10 -7.96 -11.66
C LEU A 843 -4.20 -6.94 -12.80
N VAL A 844 -4.30 -5.65 -12.48
CA VAL A 844 -4.39 -4.55 -13.45
C VAL A 844 -3.14 -3.70 -13.36
N ASN A 845 -2.31 -3.71 -14.41
CA ASN A 845 -1.17 -2.81 -14.50
C ASN A 845 -1.60 -1.49 -15.16
N THR A 846 -1.69 -0.43 -14.37
CA THR A 846 -2.00 0.92 -14.86
C THR A 846 -0.75 1.66 -15.34
N ALA A 847 0.45 1.20 -14.98
CA ALA A 847 1.69 1.82 -15.40
C ALA A 847 1.92 1.61 -16.90
N LYS A 848 2.62 2.56 -17.51
CA LYS A 848 3.07 2.48 -18.92
C LYS A 848 4.34 1.63 -19.10
N GLU A 849 4.79 1.01 -18.03
CA GLU A 849 5.99 0.17 -17.96
C GLU A 849 5.61 -1.18 -17.34
N GLU A 850 6.51 -2.15 -17.44
CA GLU A 850 6.33 -3.45 -16.78
C GLU A 850 6.31 -3.32 -15.26
N VAL A 851 5.46 -4.11 -14.60
CA VAL A 851 5.34 -4.16 -13.15
C VAL A 851 5.55 -5.58 -12.66
N SER A 852 6.61 -5.78 -11.87
CA SER A 852 6.87 -7.05 -11.19
C SER A 852 6.11 -7.11 -9.87
N VAL A 853 5.38 -8.20 -9.69
CA VAL A 853 4.59 -8.47 -8.50
C VAL A 853 5.03 -9.78 -7.85
N ASN A 854 5.10 -9.77 -6.52
CA ASN A 854 5.29 -10.95 -5.70
C ASN A 854 4.03 -11.13 -4.86
N ILE A 855 3.41 -12.31 -4.93
CA ILE A 855 2.12 -12.59 -4.33
C ILE A 855 2.33 -13.66 -3.26
N ASN A 856 1.96 -13.32 -2.04
CA ASN A 856 2.01 -14.20 -0.89
C ASN A 856 0.61 -14.31 -0.28
N VAL A 857 0.12 -15.54 -0.14
CA VAL A 857 -1.19 -15.81 0.45
C VAL A 857 -1.00 -16.75 1.63
N ASP A 858 -1.20 -16.22 2.83
CA ASP A 858 -1.07 -16.96 4.07
C ASP A 858 -2.08 -18.13 4.06
N GLY A 859 -1.62 -19.32 4.45
CA GLY A 859 -2.40 -20.55 4.35
C GLY A 859 -2.43 -21.20 2.95
N PHE A 860 -1.77 -20.63 1.93
CA PHE A 860 -1.70 -21.18 0.58
C PHE A 860 -0.26 -21.31 0.07
N ASP A 861 0.32 -22.52 0.13
CA ASP A 861 1.67 -22.77 -0.40
C ASP A 861 1.67 -22.98 -1.92
N PHE A 862 2.27 -22.06 -2.64
CA PHE A 862 2.33 -22.09 -4.11
C PHE A 862 3.20 -23.22 -4.67
N ARG A 863 4.12 -23.82 -3.89
CA ARG A 863 5.06 -24.83 -4.38
C ARG A 863 4.33 -26.04 -4.99
N GLY A 864 4.74 -26.42 -6.20
CA GLY A 864 4.26 -27.61 -6.90
C GLY A 864 2.89 -27.45 -7.56
N LYS A 865 2.24 -26.30 -7.31
CA LYS A 865 1.00 -25.93 -7.98
C LYS A 865 1.30 -25.45 -9.40
N THR A 866 0.32 -25.68 -10.26
CA THR A 866 0.27 -25.19 -11.64
C THR A 866 -1.03 -24.44 -11.80
N GLY A 867 -1.17 -23.75 -12.92
CA GLY A 867 -2.32 -22.92 -13.17
C GLY A 867 -2.48 -22.58 -14.63
N GLU A 868 -3.42 -21.69 -14.88
CA GLU A 868 -3.70 -21.10 -16.17
C GLU A 868 -3.90 -19.61 -15.99
N GLY A 869 -3.63 -18.84 -17.02
CA GLY A 869 -3.79 -17.40 -17.00
C GLY A 869 -4.31 -16.87 -18.32
N MET A 870 -4.93 -15.70 -18.23
CA MET A 870 -5.46 -14.93 -19.35
C MET A 870 -4.89 -13.51 -19.26
N LEU A 871 -4.42 -12.99 -20.39
CA LEU A 871 -3.85 -11.65 -20.51
C LEU A 871 -4.61 -10.86 -21.56
N VAL A 872 -4.97 -9.61 -21.22
CA VAL A 872 -5.44 -8.60 -22.16
C VAL A 872 -4.46 -7.44 -22.14
N ASP A 873 -3.64 -7.35 -23.17
CA ASP A 873 -2.83 -6.19 -23.47
C ASP A 873 -3.01 -5.74 -24.94
N GLY A 874 -2.39 -4.62 -25.28
CA GLY A 874 -2.46 -4.08 -26.63
C GLY A 874 -1.14 -3.46 -27.05
N PRO A 875 -0.91 -3.31 -28.38
CA PRO A 875 0.30 -2.70 -28.91
C PRO A 875 0.53 -1.25 -28.43
N SER A 876 -0.53 -0.60 -27.94
CA SER A 876 -0.50 0.67 -27.20
C SER A 876 -1.74 0.76 -26.30
N PHE A 877 -1.69 1.65 -25.30
CA PHE A 877 -2.84 1.92 -24.42
C PHE A 877 -4.09 2.43 -25.16
N ASP A 878 -3.95 2.89 -26.41
CA ASP A 878 -5.05 3.38 -27.24
C ASP A 878 -5.39 2.48 -28.42
N ALA A 879 -4.90 1.24 -28.41
CA ALA A 879 -5.28 0.21 -29.36
C ALA A 879 -6.77 -0.14 -29.23
N GLU A 880 -7.48 -0.18 -30.36
CA GLU A 880 -8.89 -0.55 -30.46
C GLU A 880 -9.08 -1.72 -31.43
N ASN A 881 -10.15 -2.49 -31.23
CA ASN A 881 -10.64 -3.45 -32.22
C ASN A 881 -11.59 -2.74 -33.19
N THR A 882 -11.41 -3.00 -34.48
CA THR A 882 -12.16 -2.35 -35.57
C THR A 882 -12.71 -3.40 -36.54
N ILE A 883 -13.58 -3.03 -37.49
CA ILE A 883 -14.01 -3.97 -38.55
C ILE A 883 -12.81 -4.50 -39.34
N ASP A 884 -11.86 -3.61 -39.68
CA ASP A 884 -10.69 -3.97 -40.50
C ASP A 884 -9.66 -4.82 -39.72
N ASN A 885 -9.66 -4.72 -38.39
CA ASN A 885 -8.81 -5.49 -37.50
C ASN A 885 -9.55 -5.79 -36.18
N LYS A 886 -10.32 -6.88 -36.18
CA LYS A 886 -11.15 -7.30 -35.02
C LYS A 886 -10.31 -7.86 -33.86
N ASP A 887 -9.07 -8.27 -34.14
CA ASP A 887 -8.16 -8.96 -33.21
C ASP A 887 -6.90 -8.12 -32.89
N ASN A 888 -7.05 -6.80 -32.76
CA ASN A 888 -5.93 -5.91 -32.41
C ASN A 888 -5.57 -5.97 -30.92
N VAL A 889 -6.58 -6.25 -30.10
CA VAL A 889 -6.52 -6.55 -28.67
C VAL A 889 -7.34 -7.82 -28.46
N VAL A 890 -6.69 -8.86 -27.95
CA VAL A 890 -7.27 -10.20 -27.77
C VAL A 890 -7.04 -10.69 -26.34
N VAL A 891 -7.68 -11.80 -25.98
CA VAL A 891 -7.31 -12.57 -24.79
C VAL A 891 -6.21 -13.54 -25.19
N GLU A 892 -5.05 -13.44 -24.55
CA GLU A 892 -3.98 -14.42 -24.67
C GLU A 892 -4.04 -15.39 -23.49
N GLU A 893 -4.25 -16.67 -23.76
CA GLU A 893 -4.19 -17.72 -22.75
C GLU A 893 -2.76 -18.23 -22.56
N PHE A 894 -2.37 -18.48 -21.32
CA PHE A 894 -1.08 -19.05 -20.97
C PHE A 894 -1.19 -20.06 -19.83
N VAL A 895 -0.17 -20.92 -19.70
CA VAL A 895 -0.09 -21.90 -18.63
C VAL A 895 0.88 -21.38 -17.57
N VAL A 896 0.49 -21.46 -16.30
CA VAL A 896 1.41 -21.26 -15.18
C VAL A 896 2.15 -22.57 -14.96
N GLU A 897 3.45 -22.57 -15.30
CA GLU A 897 4.35 -23.68 -15.04
C GLU A 897 4.42 -24.01 -13.54
N THR A 898 4.95 -25.19 -13.20
CA THR A 898 5.09 -25.62 -11.81
C THR A 898 5.87 -24.60 -10.99
N ILE A 899 5.20 -24.01 -10.01
CA ILE A 899 5.77 -22.97 -9.15
C ILE A 899 6.76 -23.62 -8.18
N LYS A 900 7.96 -23.04 -8.06
CA LYS A 900 9.07 -23.61 -7.27
C LYS A 900 9.26 -22.96 -5.92
N THR A 901 8.60 -21.83 -5.69
CA THR A 901 8.70 -20.99 -4.50
C THR A 901 7.40 -21.04 -3.72
N SER A 902 7.47 -20.74 -2.42
CA SER A 902 6.28 -20.64 -1.56
C SER A 902 5.44 -19.39 -1.82
N ASN A 903 5.95 -18.47 -2.63
CA ASN A 903 5.24 -17.30 -3.17
C ASN A 903 5.16 -17.41 -4.70
N PHE A 904 4.31 -16.58 -5.30
CA PHE A 904 4.14 -16.50 -6.75
C PHE A 904 4.63 -15.16 -7.29
N GLN A 905 5.59 -15.20 -8.21
CA GLN A 905 6.12 -14.00 -8.87
C GLN A 905 5.61 -13.93 -10.30
N TYR A 906 5.20 -12.74 -10.72
CA TYR A 906 4.73 -12.49 -12.07
C TYR A 906 5.12 -11.08 -12.52
N THR A 907 5.41 -10.89 -13.81
CA THR A 907 5.69 -9.56 -14.38
C THR A 907 4.57 -9.20 -15.36
N LEU A 908 3.85 -8.14 -15.04
CA LEU A 908 2.73 -7.63 -15.83
C LEU A 908 3.27 -6.76 -16.97
N THR A 909 2.74 -6.97 -18.18
CA THR A 909 3.04 -6.10 -19.32
C THR A 909 2.43 -4.71 -19.09
N PRO A 910 2.94 -3.64 -19.72
CA PRO A 910 2.36 -2.30 -19.60
C PRO A 910 0.87 -2.26 -19.92
N HIS A 911 0.11 -1.39 -19.24
CA HIS A 911 -1.30 -1.10 -19.55
C HIS A 911 -2.18 -2.34 -19.77
N SER A 912 -2.03 -3.36 -18.92
CA SER A 912 -2.60 -4.70 -19.10
C SER A 912 -3.57 -5.11 -17.98
N VAL A 913 -4.41 -6.10 -18.29
CA VAL A 913 -5.22 -6.84 -17.31
C VAL A 913 -4.81 -8.30 -17.41
N THR A 914 -4.39 -8.90 -16.29
CA THR A 914 -3.98 -10.31 -16.22
C THR A 914 -4.82 -11.03 -15.17
N ALA A 915 -5.43 -12.15 -15.53
CA ALA A 915 -6.12 -13.04 -14.60
C ALA A 915 -5.38 -14.37 -14.51
N ILE A 916 -5.11 -14.88 -13.31
CA ILE A 916 -4.35 -16.12 -13.10
C ILE A 916 -5.09 -17.00 -12.10
N LYS A 917 -5.38 -18.25 -12.50
CA LYS A 917 -5.91 -19.29 -11.62
C LYS A 917 -4.79 -20.24 -11.22
N ILE A 918 -4.52 -20.38 -9.93
CA ILE A 918 -3.62 -21.36 -9.34
C ILE A 918 -4.44 -22.47 -8.70
N ASN A 919 -4.20 -23.72 -9.15
CA ASN A 919 -4.94 -24.87 -8.64
C ASN A 919 -4.58 -25.17 -7.18
N ALA A 920 -5.58 -25.41 -6.33
CA ALA A 920 -5.38 -25.72 -4.90
C ALA A 920 -4.47 -26.93 -4.69
N LYS A 921 -4.65 -27.95 -5.55
CA LYS A 921 -3.87 -29.18 -5.51
C LYS A 921 -2.56 -28.99 -6.27
N ALA A 922 -1.45 -29.38 -5.64
CA ALA A 922 -0.19 -29.51 -6.35
C ALA A 922 -0.37 -30.54 -7.49
N SER A 923 0.30 -30.28 -8.62
CA SER A 923 0.38 -31.26 -9.69
C SER A 923 1.04 -32.56 -9.16
N GLU A 924 0.67 -33.73 -9.68
CA GLU A 924 1.27 -35.05 -9.31
C GLU A 924 2.75 -35.18 -9.75
N VAL A 925 3.51 -34.09 -9.76
CA VAL A 925 4.95 -34.09 -9.99
C VAL A 925 5.62 -34.33 -8.64
N GLU A 926 6.00 -35.59 -8.40
CA GLU A 926 6.90 -35.97 -7.32
C GLU A 926 8.17 -35.10 -7.37
N PHE A 927 8.45 -34.33 -6.32
CA PHE A 927 9.65 -33.51 -6.20
C PHE A 927 10.92 -34.36 -5.91
N THR A 928 10.97 -35.62 -6.38
CA THR A 928 12.18 -36.45 -6.30
C THR A 928 13.34 -35.86 -7.09
N SER A 929 13.08 -34.96 -8.04
CA SER A 929 14.09 -34.37 -8.94
C SER A 929 15.25 -33.66 -8.21
N HIS A 930 15.01 -32.97 -7.09
CA HIS A 930 16.08 -32.27 -6.36
C HIS A 930 17.00 -33.23 -5.62
N LEU A 931 16.41 -34.22 -4.94
CA LEU A 931 17.16 -35.28 -4.28
C LEU A 931 17.89 -36.16 -5.30
N GLU A 932 17.29 -36.42 -6.47
CA GLU A 932 17.94 -37.10 -7.61
C GLU A 932 19.16 -36.35 -8.11
N ILE A 933 19.07 -35.02 -8.31
CA ILE A 933 20.21 -34.18 -8.73
C ILE A 933 21.30 -34.15 -7.66
N ALA A 934 20.94 -33.97 -6.39
CA ALA A 934 21.88 -33.97 -5.29
C ALA A 934 22.63 -35.32 -5.18
N VAL A 935 21.91 -36.44 -5.34
CA VAL A 935 22.48 -37.78 -5.40
C VAL A 935 23.35 -37.96 -6.64
N GLU A 936 22.96 -37.47 -7.82
CA GLU A 936 23.77 -37.52 -9.04
C GLU A 936 25.11 -36.81 -8.84
N LEU A 937 25.09 -35.57 -8.32
CA LEU A 937 26.28 -34.78 -8.03
C LEU A 937 27.15 -35.40 -6.93
N ALA A 938 26.52 -35.89 -5.85
CA ALA A 938 27.23 -36.55 -4.75
C ALA A 938 27.93 -37.83 -5.22
N ASN A 939 27.35 -38.57 -6.17
CA ASN A 939 28.00 -39.74 -6.76
C ASN A 939 29.20 -39.38 -7.67
N GLU A 940 29.39 -38.11 -8.06
CA GLU A 940 30.60 -37.68 -8.76
C GLU A 940 31.82 -37.56 -7.84
N VAL A 941 31.60 -37.44 -6.52
CA VAL A 941 32.67 -37.34 -5.53
C VAL A 941 33.37 -38.69 -5.39
N THR A 942 34.65 -38.72 -5.74
CA THR A 942 35.42 -39.98 -5.76
C THR A 942 35.95 -40.34 -4.37
N GLU A 943 36.21 -41.64 -4.13
CA GLU A 943 36.91 -42.10 -2.93
C GLU A 943 38.28 -41.40 -2.74
N GLU A 944 38.96 -41.03 -3.84
CA GLU A 944 40.22 -40.29 -3.78
C GLU A 944 40.03 -38.87 -3.25
N GLU A 945 38.92 -38.21 -3.59
CA GLU A 945 38.57 -36.87 -3.11
C GLU A 945 38.12 -36.93 -1.65
N LEU A 946 37.26 -37.88 -1.27
CA LEU A 946 36.86 -38.10 0.13
C LEU A 946 38.05 -38.44 1.02
N SER A 947 39.06 -39.15 0.50
CA SER A 947 40.28 -39.45 1.26
C SER A 947 41.06 -38.20 1.67
N LYS A 948 40.80 -37.04 1.05
CA LYS A 948 41.44 -35.75 1.37
C LYS A 948 40.61 -34.92 2.34
N VAL A 949 39.33 -35.24 2.54
CA VAL A 949 38.43 -34.55 3.47
C VAL A 949 38.64 -35.08 4.91
N VAL A 950 38.30 -34.29 5.91
CA VAL A 950 38.31 -34.74 7.31
C VAL A 950 37.37 -35.94 7.51
N PRO A 951 37.79 -36.97 8.26
CA PRO A 951 37.03 -38.22 8.40
C PRO A 951 35.59 -38.04 8.87
N ALA A 952 35.32 -37.11 9.79
CA ALA A 952 33.96 -36.86 10.29
C ALA A 952 33.00 -36.41 9.18
N VAL A 953 33.44 -35.48 8.33
CA VAL A 953 32.64 -34.98 7.20
C VAL A 953 32.52 -36.02 6.10
N ALA A 954 33.60 -36.72 5.77
CA ALA A 954 33.58 -37.79 4.77
C ALA A 954 32.59 -38.91 5.14
N ASN A 955 32.54 -39.29 6.43
CA ASN A 955 31.60 -40.30 6.91
C ASN A 955 30.15 -39.79 6.89
N GLU A 956 29.88 -38.56 7.33
CA GLU A 956 28.54 -37.98 7.28
C GLU A 956 28.04 -37.84 5.84
N PHE A 957 28.93 -37.48 4.90
CA PHE A 957 28.61 -37.39 3.47
C PHE A 957 28.16 -38.75 2.92
N ILE A 958 28.87 -39.82 3.28
CA ILE A 958 28.52 -41.18 2.87
C ILE A 958 27.18 -41.60 3.50
N GLU A 959 26.96 -41.33 4.79
CA GLU A 959 25.71 -41.66 5.50
C GLU A 959 24.51 -40.92 4.89
N ALA A 960 24.62 -39.61 4.65
CA ALA A 960 23.57 -38.80 4.04
C ALA A 960 23.28 -39.20 2.59
N LEU A 961 24.31 -39.57 1.81
CA LEU A 961 24.15 -40.03 0.43
C LEU A 961 23.42 -41.38 0.35
N GLU A 962 23.71 -42.31 1.27
CA GLU A 962 23.03 -43.60 1.30
C GLU A 962 21.58 -43.48 1.77
N GLU A 963 21.28 -42.60 2.74
CA GLU A 963 19.90 -42.29 3.13
C GLU A 963 19.11 -41.66 1.98
N ALA A 964 19.68 -40.65 1.31
CA ALA A 964 19.07 -40.01 0.16
C ALA A 964 18.73 -41.02 -0.96
N LYS A 965 19.64 -41.95 -1.26
CA LYS A 965 19.38 -43.05 -2.22
C LYS A 965 18.25 -43.96 -1.75
N ALA A 966 18.22 -44.33 -0.47
CA ALA A 966 17.18 -45.21 0.08
C ALA A 966 15.79 -44.56 0.03
N ILE A 967 15.70 -43.25 0.28
CA ILE A 967 14.45 -42.49 0.17
C ILE A 967 13.97 -42.42 -1.29
N LEU A 968 14.88 -42.21 -2.24
CA LEU A 968 14.58 -42.23 -3.68
C LEU A 968 14.14 -43.61 -4.20
N GLU A 969 14.64 -44.71 -3.62
CA GLU A 969 14.23 -46.07 -4.00
C GLU A 969 12.86 -46.46 -3.43
N ASN A 970 12.41 -45.81 -2.35
CA ASN A 970 11.14 -46.08 -1.70
C ASN A 970 9.98 -45.29 -2.32
N LYS A 971 9.16 -45.97 -3.14
CA LYS A 971 7.95 -45.40 -3.78
C LYS A 971 6.84 -44.94 -2.81
N SER A 972 7.03 -45.13 -1.51
CA SER A 972 6.08 -44.73 -0.46
C SER A 972 6.60 -43.58 0.40
N SER A 973 7.79 -43.05 0.09
CA SER A 973 8.36 -41.90 0.80
C SER A 973 7.46 -40.67 0.64
N THR A 974 7.27 -39.93 1.74
CA THR A 974 6.52 -38.68 1.78
C THR A 974 7.39 -37.51 1.30
N GLN A 975 6.77 -36.39 0.91
CA GLN A 975 7.52 -35.20 0.47
C GLN A 975 8.42 -34.63 1.59
N ALA A 976 7.97 -34.67 2.85
CA ALA A 976 8.78 -34.24 3.99
C ALA A 976 10.06 -35.09 4.16
N GLU A 977 9.96 -36.41 3.96
CA GLU A 977 11.13 -37.31 4.00
C GLU A 977 12.12 -37.03 2.85
N ILE A 978 11.60 -36.65 1.67
CA ILE A 978 12.42 -36.26 0.51
C ILE A 978 13.16 -34.94 0.79
N ASP A 979 12.47 -33.95 1.36
CA ASP A 979 13.05 -32.63 1.68
C ASP A 979 14.11 -32.73 2.77
N GLU A 980 13.85 -33.49 3.85
CA GLU A 980 14.81 -33.68 4.94
C GLU A 980 16.12 -34.35 4.44
N ALA A 981 16.02 -35.35 3.57
CA ALA A 981 17.21 -35.98 3.00
C ALA A 981 17.96 -35.07 2.01
N PHE A 982 17.25 -34.21 1.28
CA PHE A 982 17.89 -33.21 0.42
C PHE A 982 18.69 -32.19 1.23
N GLU A 983 18.11 -31.63 2.29
CA GLU A 983 18.78 -30.67 3.18
C GLU A 983 19.99 -31.31 3.86
N ARG A 984 19.86 -32.55 4.35
CA ARG A 984 20.98 -33.27 4.98
C ARG A 984 22.13 -33.52 4.01
N LEU A 985 21.85 -34.02 2.79
CA LEU A 985 22.87 -34.31 1.79
C LEU A 985 23.54 -33.04 1.26
N SER A 986 22.77 -32.00 0.95
CA SER A 986 23.31 -30.74 0.45
C SER A 986 24.14 -29.99 1.50
N GLY A 987 23.73 -30.03 2.77
CA GLY A 987 24.48 -29.46 3.89
C GLY A 987 25.87 -30.08 4.05
N VAL A 988 25.96 -31.42 4.03
CA VAL A 988 27.27 -32.09 4.15
C VAL A 988 28.12 -32.01 2.87
N MET A 989 27.50 -31.88 1.69
CA MET A 989 28.23 -31.59 0.44
C MET A 989 29.02 -30.28 0.52
N GLN A 990 28.47 -29.25 1.16
CA GLN A 990 29.18 -27.97 1.37
C GLN A 990 30.39 -28.13 2.29
N MET A 991 30.33 -29.05 3.24
CA MET A 991 31.42 -29.32 4.18
C MET A 991 32.61 -30.08 3.55
N LEU A 992 32.49 -30.60 2.32
CA LEU A 992 33.58 -31.32 1.65
C LEU A 992 34.84 -30.46 1.39
N GLU A 993 34.76 -29.14 1.59
CA GLU A 993 35.91 -28.25 1.55
C GLU A 993 36.84 -28.36 2.77
N PHE A 994 36.42 -29.01 3.86
CA PHE A 994 37.23 -29.24 5.05
C PHE A 994 38.26 -30.36 4.82
N ILE A 995 39.41 -29.99 4.23
CA ILE A 995 40.51 -30.92 3.90
C ILE A 995 41.34 -31.28 5.14
N LYS A 996 41.61 -32.58 5.33
CA LYS A 996 42.46 -33.10 6.41
C LYS A 996 43.91 -32.67 6.22
N GLY A 997 44.59 -32.29 7.30
CA GLY A 997 45.97 -31.83 7.24
C GLY A 997 47.02 -32.95 7.11
N ASP A 998 48.08 -32.73 6.31
CA ASP A 998 49.24 -33.63 6.23
C ASP A 998 50.19 -33.44 7.43
N LYS A 999 50.04 -34.32 8.41
CA LYS A 999 50.81 -34.30 9.66
C LYS A 999 52.26 -34.79 9.52
N THR A 1000 52.68 -35.27 8.34
CA THR A 1000 53.99 -35.92 8.17
C THR A 1000 55.14 -35.03 8.62
N GLN A 1001 55.14 -33.76 8.22
CA GLN A 1001 56.21 -32.83 8.57
C GLN A 1001 56.19 -32.45 10.06
N LEU A 1002 54.99 -32.29 10.64
CA LEU A 1002 54.80 -32.02 12.06
C LEU A 1002 55.28 -33.18 12.93
N ILE A 1003 54.92 -34.42 12.59
CA ILE A 1003 55.37 -35.63 13.27
C ILE A 1003 56.91 -35.75 13.20
N ASN A 1004 57.50 -35.57 12.00
CA ASN A 1004 58.96 -35.63 11.84
C ASN A 1004 59.69 -34.56 12.67
N LEU A 1005 59.10 -33.36 12.80
CA LEU A 1005 59.64 -32.30 13.63
C LEU A 1005 59.55 -32.66 15.13
N LEU A 1006 58.41 -33.19 15.58
CA LEU A 1006 58.22 -33.66 16.96
C LEU A 1006 59.17 -34.81 17.31
N ASP A 1007 59.38 -35.77 16.41
CA ASP A 1007 60.35 -36.85 16.60
C ASP A 1007 61.78 -36.32 16.75
N ARG A 1008 62.15 -35.29 15.96
CA ARG A 1008 63.44 -34.62 16.08
C ARG A 1008 63.59 -33.87 17.40
N ILE A 1009 62.52 -33.22 17.87
CA ILE A 1009 62.50 -32.54 19.17
C ILE A 1009 62.61 -33.55 20.32
N ASN A 1010 61.87 -34.66 20.26
CA ASN A 1010 61.88 -35.73 21.25
C ASN A 1010 63.22 -36.45 21.37
N GLY A 1011 64.03 -36.41 20.30
CA GLY A 1011 65.40 -36.94 20.30
C GLY A 1011 66.45 -36.03 20.95
N LEU A 1012 66.10 -34.81 21.37
CA LEU A 1012 67.01 -33.90 22.03
C LEU A 1012 67.13 -34.21 23.53
N ASN A 1013 68.32 -33.98 24.09
CA ASN A 1013 68.57 -34.07 25.52
C ASN A 1013 68.35 -32.70 26.19
N SER A 1014 67.35 -32.57 27.06
CA SER A 1014 67.02 -31.32 27.75
C SER A 1014 68.18 -30.71 28.51
N ASP A 1015 69.08 -31.55 29.05
CA ASP A 1015 70.16 -31.12 29.94
C ASP A 1015 71.23 -30.30 29.21
N GLU A 1016 71.29 -30.40 27.87
CA GLU A 1016 72.25 -29.69 27.01
C GLU A 1016 71.80 -28.27 26.63
N TYR A 1017 70.55 -27.88 26.91
CA TYR A 1017 69.96 -26.61 26.48
C TYR A 1017 69.59 -25.70 27.65
N ILE A 1018 69.54 -24.40 27.39
CA ILE A 1018 69.11 -23.37 28.35
C ILE A 1018 67.64 -23.61 28.72
N GLN A 1019 67.33 -23.65 30.03
CA GLN A 1019 66.06 -24.12 30.59
C GLN A 1019 64.86 -23.28 30.12
N SER A 1020 65.01 -21.95 30.01
CA SER A 1020 63.95 -21.07 29.51
C SER A 1020 63.58 -21.38 28.05
N THR A 1021 64.56 -21.60 27.17
CA THR A 1021 64.32 -21.94 25.76
C THR A 1021 63.71 -23.33 25.60
N TRP A 1022 64.05 -24.26 26.49
CA TRP A 1022 63.47 -25.61 26.52
C TRP A 1022 62.00 -25.60 26.97
N THR A 1023 61.67 -24.83 28.01
CA THR A 1023 60.29 -24.72 28.55
C THR A 1023 59.34 -24.13 27.51
N ASN A 1024 59.80 -23.12 26.75
CA ASN A 1024 59.02 -22.54 25.65
C ASN A 1024 58.75 -23.57 24.53
N LEU A 1025 59.74 -24.38 24.18
CA LEU A 1025 59.57 -25.46 23.21
C LEU A 1025 58.56 -26.52 23.69
N GLN A 1026 58.61 -26.92 24.97
CA GLN A 1026 57.68 -27.91 25.54
C GLN A 1026 56.22 -27.47 25.42
N THR A 1027 55.94 -26.19 25.67
CA THR A 1027 54.59 -25.62 25.55
C THR A 1027 54.04 -25.74 24.14
N VAL A 1028 54.89 -25.52 23.13
CA VAL A 1028 54.51 -25.62 21.72
C VAL A 1028 54.38 -27.09 21.28
N VAL A 1029 55.24 -27.97 21.80
CA VAL A 1029 55.19 -29.43 21.56
C VAL A 1029 53.89 -30.04 22.10
N GLU A 1030 53.41 -29.62 23.26
CA GLU A 1030 52.13 -30.10 23.81
C GLU A 1030 50.95 -29.75 22.89
N LYS A 1031 50.90 -28.52 22.38
CA LYS A 1031 49.88 -28.10 21.40
C LYS A 1031 50.00 -28.89 20.09
N ALA A 1032 51.21 -29.08 19.58
CA ALA A 1032 51.45 -29.84 18.37
C ALA A 1032 51.07 -31.33 18.51
N ASN A 1033 51.29 -31.94 19.67
CA ASN A 1033 50.84 -33.31 19.95
C ASN A 1033 49.31 -33.43 19.96
N ALA A 1034 48.59 -32.41 20.45
CA ALA A 1034 47.12 -32.39 20.41
C ALA A 1034 46.59 -32.36 18.96
N ILE A 1035 47.18 -31.53 18.09
CA ILE A 1035 46.84 -31.47 16.65
C ILE A 1035 47.19 -32.78 15.94
N VAL A 1036 48.32 -33.41 16.28
CA VAL A 1036 48.68 -34.72 15.74
C VAL A 1036 47.67 -35.79 16.15
N ALA A 1037 47.15 -35.74 17.37
CA ALA A 1037 46.15 -36.69 17.87
C ALA A 1037 44.73 -36.49 17.27
N ASP A 1038 44.40 -35.28 16.79
CA ASP A 1038 43.07 -34.96 16.24
C ASP A 1038 42.91 -35.42 14.78
N GLU A 1039 42.20 -36.52 14.56
CA GLU A 1039 41.95 -37.07 13.22
C GLU A 1039 41.24 -36.11 12.24
N ASN A 1040 40.57 -35.06 12.74
CA ASN A 1040 39.87 -34.04 11.95
C ASN A 1040 40.64 -32.71 11.83
N ALA A 1041 41.90 -32.66 12.26
CA ALA A 1041 42.72 -31.44 12.13
C ALA A 1041 42.85 -30.99 10.67
N LEU A 1042 42.55 -29.72 10.42
CA LEU A 1042 42.62 -29.10 9.10
C LEU A 1042 44.07 -28.81 8.68
N GLU A 1043 44.33 -28.73 7.37
CA GLU A 1043 45.66 -28.39 6.83
C GLU A 1043 46.20 -27.07 7.39
N ALA A 1044 45.34 -26.07 7.59
CA ALA A 1044 45.74 -24.79 8.17
C ALA A 1044 46.23 -24.93 9.63
N GLU A 1045 45.59 -25.79 10.43
CA GLU A 1045 45.95 -26.04 11.83
C GLU A 1045 47.28 -26.81 11.93
N VAL A 1046 47.47 -27.80 11.05
CA VAL A 1046 48.71 -28.57 10.96
C VAL A 1046 49.88 -27.69 10.50
N ALA A 1047 49.66 -26.84 9.49
CA ALA A 1047 50.69 -25.94 8.97
C ALA A 1047 51.12 -24.88 10.00
N GLU A 1048 50.17 -24.31 10.75
CA GLU A 1048 50.48 -23.34 11.79
C GLU A 1048 51.21 -24.00 12.97
N SER A 1049 50.76 -25.18 13.40
CA SER A 1049 51.43 -25.95 14.45
C SER A 1049 52.87 -26.34 14.06
N TYR A 1050 53.12 -26.67 12.78
CA TYR A 1050 54.47 -26.90 12.27
C TYR A 1050 55.35 -25.65 12.32
N LYS A 1051 54.82 -24.48 11.95
CA LYS A 1051 55.57 -23.22 12.04
C LYS A 1051 55.92 -22.87 13.48
N GLU A 1052 54.97 -22.97 14.39
CA GLU A 1052 55.19 -22.70 15.81
C GLU A 1052 56.23 -23.68 16.38
N GLY A 1053 56.08 -24.98 16.12
CA GLY A 1053 57.02 -26.02 16.55
C GLY A 1053 58.42 -25.79 15.99
N LEU A 1054 58.52 -25.42 14.71
CA LEU A 1054 59.81 -25.18 14.05
C LEU A 1054 60.48 -23.94 14.65
N ARG A 1055 59.70 -22.89 14.91
CA ARG A 1055 60.18 -21.68 15.58
C ARG A 1055 60.71 -21.99 16.97
N GLY A 1056 59.94 -22.71 17.80
CA GLY A 1056 60.38 -23.13 19.13
C GLY A 1056 61.67 -23.96 19.07
N PHE A 1057 61.77 -24.88 18.10
CA PHE A 1057 62.98 -25.69 17.89
C PHE A 1057 64.19 -24.84 17.48
N LEU A 1058 64.00 -23.83 16.62
CA LEU A 1058 65.06 -22.90 16.20
C LEU A 1058 65.47 -21.90 17.31
N GLU A 1059 64.60 -21.67 18.29
CA GLU A 1059 64.86 -20.80 19.44
C GLU A 1059 65.67 -21.49 20.54
N LEU A 1060 65.86 -22.82 20.48
CA LEU A 1060 66.73 -23.55 21.40
C LEU A 1060 68.16 -23.01 21.40
N ARG A 1061 68.75 -22.93 22.59
CA ARG A 1061 70.15 -22.51 22.79
C ARG A 1061 70.86 -23.54 23.66
N LEU A 1062 72.01 -24.03 23.20
CA LEU A 1062 72.87 -24.91 23.99
C LEU A 1062 73.42 -24.15 25.21
N LYS A 1063 73.58 -24.85 26.34
CA LYS A 1063 74.33 -24.34 27.49
C LYS A 1063 75.79 -24.10 27.04
N PRO A 1064 76.30 -22.86 27.07
CA PRO A 1064 77.68 -22.60 26.69
C PRO A 1064 78.66 -23.18 27.72
N SER A 1065 79.81 -23.70 27.27
CA SER A 1065 80.87 -24.19 28.17
C SER A 1065 81.39 -23.08 29.08
N LYS A 1066 81.52 -23.39 30.37
CA LYS A 1066 82.06 -22.51 31.41
C LYS A 1066 83.47 -22.93 31.84
N ASP A 1067 84.09 -23.91 31.18
CA ASP A 1067 85.36 -24.53 31.63
C ASP A 1067 86.49 -23.52 31.78
N LYS A 1068 86.54 -22.52 30.88
CA LYS A 1068 87.55 -21.46 30.93
C LYS A 1068 87.24 -20.44 32.03
N LEU A 1069 85.97 -20.07 32.22
CA LEU A 1069 85.54 -19.26 33.36
C LEU A 1069 85.82 -19.96 34.70
N GLU A 1070 85.54 -21.26 34.80
CA GLU A 1070 85.88 -22.12 35.95
C GLU A 1070 87.39 -22.13 36.20
N GLY A 1071 88.18 -22.33 35.15
CA GLY A 1071 89.63 -22.28 35.23
C GLY A 1071 90.17 -20.94 35.73
N LEU A 1072 89.54 -19.82 35.33
CA LEU A 1072 89.89 -18.48 35.80
C LEU A 1072 89.46 -18.26 37.25
N ILE A 1073 88.25 -18.69 37.64
CA ILE A 1073 87.75 -18.62 39.02
C ILE A 1073 88.66 -19.43 39.94
N ASN A 1074 88.93 -20.68 39.61
CA ASN A 1074 89.83 -21.57 40.36
C ASN A 1074 91.24 -20.98 40.45
N LYS A 1075 91.76 -20.43 39.34
CA LYS A 1075 93.06 -19.75 39.33
C LYS A 1075 93.07 -18.60 40.33
N VAL A 1076 92.05 -17.75 40.33
CA VAL A 1076 91.92 -16.63 41.29
C VAL A 1076 91.80 -17.12 42.73
N GLU A 1077 91.05 -18.19 42.99
CA GLU A 1077 90.88 -18.76 44.32
C GLU A 1077 92.17 -19.35 44.90
N THR A 1078 93.09 -19.77 44.04
CA THR A 1078 94.43 -20.23 44.45
C THR A 1078 95.44 -19.10 44.66
N LEU A 1079 95.11 -17.86 44.27
CA LEU A 1079 95.98 -16.71 44.50
C LEU A 1079 95.92 -16.30 45.97
N ASP A 1080 97.10 -16.09 46.54
CA ASP A 1080 97.25 -15.59 47.89
C ASP A 1080 97.05 -14.06 47.83
N ALA A 1081 96.03 -13.52 48.52
CA ALA A 1081 95.59 -12.09 48.58
C ALA A 1081 96.67 -11.08 49.00
N ASN A 1082 97.85 -11.60 49.15
CA ASN A 1082 98.80 -11.38 50.17
C ASN A 1082 100.18 -11.11 49.53
N GLN A 1083 100.29 -11.39 48.23
CA GLN A 1083 101.44 -11.13 47.38
C GLN A 1083 101.20 -9.91 46.46
N TYR A 1084 100.02 -9.29 46.56
CA TYR A 1084 99.54 -8.28 45.62
C TYR A 1084 99.06 -7.02 46.34
N THR A 1085 99.10 -5.88 45.65
CA THR A 1085 98.61 -4.61 46.20
C THR A 1085 97.09 -4.64 46.44
N ALA A 1086 96.63 -4.01 47.52
CA ALA A 1086 95.21 -4.03 47.94
C ALA A 1086 94.23 -3.53 46.85
N SER A 1087 94.61 -2.53 46.05
CA SER A 1087 93.76 -2.02 44.97
C SER A 1087 93.62 -3.01 43.81
N SER A 1088 94.71 -3.69 43.40
CA SER A 1088 94.65 -4.71 42.35
C SER A 1088 93.87 -5.95 42.79
N TRP A 1089 93.94 -6.31 44.08
CA TRP A 1089 93.19 -7.42 44.66
C TRP A 1089 91.69 -7.13 44.81
N SER A 1090 91.29 -5.91 45.19
CA SER A 1090 89.88 -5.53 45.32
C SER A 1090 89.14 -5.57 43.98
N ASN A 1091 89.77 -5.13 42.89
CA ASN A 1091 89.22 -5.22 41.54
C ASN A 1091 89.07 -6.69 41.08
N LEU A 1092 90.06 -7.53 41.42
CA LEU A 1092 89.97 -8.98 41.20
C LEU A 1092 88.79 -9.61 41.94
N GLN A 1093 88.56 -9.25 43.21
CA GLN A 1093 87.46 -9.78 44.01
C GLN A 1093 86.07 -9.34 43.50
N GLU A 1094 85.92 -8.07 43.09
CA GLU A 1094 84.67 -7.59 42.48
C GLU A 1094 84.37 -8.34 41.17
N THR A 1095 85.39 -8.51 40.33
CA THR A 1095 85.27 -9.22 39.06
C THR A 1095 85.06 -10.72 39.25
N LEU A 1096 85.65 -11.32 40.28
CA LEU A 1096 85.39 -12.69 40.72
C LEU A 1096 83.93 -12.88 41.16
N GLY A 1097 83.35 -11.90 41.88
CA GLY A 1097 81.94 -11.91 42.25
C GLY A 1097 81.01 -11.92 41.03
N LYS A 1098 81.31 -11.09 40.01
CA LYS A 1098 80.58 -11.08 38.73
C LYS A 1098 80.76 -12.38 37.95
N ALA A 1099 81.98 -12.91 37.92
CA ALA A 1099 82.28 -14.18 37.28
C ALA A 1099 81.55 -15.37 37.95
N ARG A 1100 81.49 -15.41 39.29
CA ARG A 1100 80.73 -16.44 40.03
C ARG A 1100 79.24 -16.35 39.78
N ALA A 1101 78.66 -15.14 39.78
CA ALA A 1101 77.25 -14.95 39.48
C ALA A 1101 76.87 -15.47 38.08
N VAL A 1102 77.73 -15.25 37.07
CA VAL A 1102 77.55 -15.79 35.71
C VAL A 1102 77.86 -17.30 35.64
N PHE A 1103 78.81 -17.78 36.44
CA PHE A 1103 79.16 -19.20 36.53
C PHE A 1103 78.02 -20.03 37.13
N GLU A 1104 77.32 -19.51 38.14
CA GLU A 1104 76.17 -20.15 38.78
C GLU A 1104 74.87 -19.97 38.00
N ASN A 1105 74.77 -18.97 37.11
CA ASN A 1105 73.58 -18.74 36.29
C ASN A 1105 73.46 -19.76 35.14
N GLU A 1106 72.53 -20.71 35.24
CA GLU A 1106 72.26 -21.72 34.21
C GLU A 1106 71.69 -21.14 32.89
N GLU A 1107 71.24 -19.88 32.91
CA GLU A 1107 70.73 -19.13 31.77
C GLU A 1107 71.78 -18.22 31.10
N ALA A 1108 73.03 -18.25 31.57
CA ALA A 1108 74.09 -17.39 31.04
C ALA A 1108 74.40 -17.69 29.57
N THR A 1109 74.41 -16.66 28.73
CA THR A 1109 74.75 -16.80 27.31
C THR A 1109 76.26 -16.88 27.08
N SER A 1110 76.68 -17.34 25.89
CA SER A 1110 78.10 -17.36 25.51
C SER A 1110 78.73 -15.96 25.56
N THR A 1111 77.93 -14.92 25.34
CA THR A 1111 78.35 -13.51 25.42
C THR A 1111 78.58 -13.08 26.86
N ASP A 1112 77.70 -13.49 27.79
CA ASP A 1112 77.83 -13.20 29.21
C ASP A 1112 79.07 -13.87 29.78
N ILE A 1113 79.29 -15.15 29.44
CA ILE A 1113 80.47 -15.93 29.86
C ILE A 1113 81.75 -15.32 29.29
N ALA A 1114 81.82 -15.04 27.98
CA ALA A 1114 83.01 -14.46 27.36
C ALA A 1114 83.36 -13.07 27.92
N LYS A 1115 82.35 -12.28 28.28
CA LYS A 1115 82.52 -10.96 28.92
C LYS A 1115 83.17 -11.11 30.28
N VAL A 1116 82.61 -11.94 31.18
CA VAL A 1116 83.18 -12.11 32.52
C VAL A 1116 84.52 -12.85 32.49
N GLU A 1117 84.77 -13.75 31.54
CA GLU A 1117 86.08 -14.36 31.33
C GLU A 1117 87.14 -13.31 30.98
N LYS A 1118 86.81 -12.39 30.06
CA LYS A 1118 87.73 -11.33 29.64
C LYS A 1118 87.97 -10.33 30.77
N GLU A 1119 86.92 -9.97 31.51
CA GLU A 1119 87.02 -9.09 32.67
C GLU A 1119 87.86 -9.76 33.77
N LEU A 1120 87.60 -11.03 34.11
CA LEU A 1120 88.32 -11.76 35.16
C LEU A 1120 89.78 -12.01 34.77
N GLN A 1121 90.06 -12.42 33.53
CA GLN A 1121 91.43 -12.54 33.02
C GLN A 1121 92.16 -11.20 33.01
N GLY A 1122 91.48 -10.12 32.59
CA GLY A 1122 92.04 -8.78 32.66
C GLY A 1122 92.33 -8.33 34.08
N ALA A 1123 91.49 -8.68 35.05
CA ALA A 1123 91.74 -8.40 36.46
C ALA A 1123 92.92 -9.21 37.01
N ILE A 1124 93.09 -10.47 36.59
CA ILE A 1124 94.26 -11.31 36.92
C ILE A 1124 95.54 -10.71 36.33
N ASP A 1125 95.53 -10.31 35.07
CA ASP A 1125 96.70 -9.79 34.36
C ASP A 1125 97.17 -8.43 34.93
N ASN A 1126 96.25 -7.67 35.52
CA ASN A 1126 96.52 -6.37 36.14
C ASN A 1126 96.89 -6.47 37.64
N LEU A 1127 97.18 -7.66 38.17
CA LEU A 1127 97.68 -7.84 39.52
C LEU A 1127 99.11 -7.30 39.68
N VAL A 1128 99.35 -6.50 40.73
CA VAL A 1128 100.64 -5.84 40.96
C VAL A 1128 101.29 -6.38 42.23
N ALA A 1129 102.53 -6.87 42.13
CA ALA A 1129 103.32 -7.43 43.24
C ALA A 1129 103.88 -6.34 44.19
N SER A 1130 104.17 -6.67 45.45
CA SER A 1130 104.72 -5.77 46.49
C SER A 1130 106.24 -5.99 46.75
N GLU A 1131 107.11 -4.94 46.81
CA GLU A 1131 108.60 -5.02 47.00
C GLU A 1131 109.08 -4.64 48.44
N SER A 1132 109.98 -5.37 49.14
CA SER A 1132 111.47 -5.32 49.05
C SER A 1132 112.22 -6.48 49.80
N THR A 1133 113.37 -6.88 49.23
CA THR A 1133 114.62 -7.52 49.77
C THR A 1133 114.64 -8.91 50.45
N GLU A 1134 115.31 -9.84 49.74
CA GLU A 1134 116.14 -11.00 50.16
C GLU A 1134 115.91 -11.64 51.54
N ASN A 1135 115.20 -12.78 51.58
CA ASN A 1135 115.72 -14.15 51.81
C ASN A 1135 114.55 -15.11 52.11
N GLY A 1136 114.44 -16.19 51.33
CA GLY A 1136 113.83 -17.46 51.76
C GLY A 1136 112.37 -17.50 52.24
N GLY A 1137 111.44 -17.71 51.30
CA GLY A 1137 110.42 -18.77 51.43
C GLY A 1137 109.11 -18.48 52.18
N ASN A 1138 108.08 -18.15 51.38
CA ASN A 1138 106.67 -18.52 51.55
C ASN A 1138 105.81 -17.81 52.64
N THR A 1139 104.58 -17.45 52.23
CA THR A 1139 103.36 -17.08 52.99
C THR A 1139 103.01 -15.59 53.24
N ASN A 1140 101.84 -15.19 52.70
CA ASN A 1140 100.78 -14.38 53.32
C ASN A 1140 100.99 -12.87 53.74
N ALA A 1141 100.69 -11.83 52.90
CA ALA A 1141 100.44 -10.43 53.33
C ALA A 1141 99.34 -9.59 52.61
N GLY A 1142 98.12 -9.54 53.16
CA GLY A 1142 96.95 -8.92 52.56
C GLY A 1142 96.51 -7.68 53.33
N ASN A 1143 95.62 -6.94 52.68
CA ASN A 1143 94.77 -5.87 53.22
C ASN A 1143 95.43 -4.49 53.42
N GLY A 1144 94.84 -3.48 52.76
CA GLY A 1144 95.20 -2.06 52.90
C GLY A 1144 94.70 -1.15 51.77
N ASN A 1145 93.39 -1.14 51.47
CA ASN A 1145 92.74 -0.11 50.64
C ASN A 1145 92.28 1.04 51.56
N ASN A 1146 92.92 2.20 51.45
CA ASN A 1146 92.38 3.48 51.89
C ASN A 1146 91.56 4.07 50.74
N ASN A 1147 90.28 4.40 50.98
CA ASN A 1147 89.88 5.80 50.94
C ASN A 1147 88.49 5.97 51.53
N GLU A 1148 88.43 6.84 52.52
CA GLU A 1148 87.25 7.65 52.77
C GLU A 1148 86.92 8.42 51.48
N SER A 1149 85.74 8.19 50.92
CA SER A 1149 84.94 9.29 50.41
C SER A 1149 83.56 9.13 51.01
N ALA A 1150 83.16 10.19 51.69
CA ALA A 1150 81.96 10.38 52.48
C ALA A 1150 80.72 9.63 51.94
N ASN A 1151 80.32 8.69 52.77
CA ASN A 1151 78.96 8.36 53.14
C ASN A 1151 78.02 9.59 53.15
N THR A 1152 76.94 9.56 52.37
CA THR A 1152 75.67 10.19 52.73
C THR A 1152 74.53 9.22 52.46
N GLY A 1153 74.04 8.62 53.54
CA GLY A 1153 72.60 8.50 53.80
C GLY A 1153 71.87 7.34 53.16
N SER A 1154 72.02 6.14 53.73
CA SER A 1154 70.86 5.30 54.01
C SER A 1154 70.54 5.45 55.49
N ASP A 1155 69.33 5.90 55.79
CA ASP A 1155 68.59 5.39 56.94
C ASP A 1155 67.10 5.68 56.74
N ASN A 1156 66.33 4.60 56.86
CA ASN A 1156 65.02 4.56 57.49
C ASN A 1156 63.83 5.18 56.69
N VAL A 1157 62.66 4.56 56.63
CA VAL A 1157 62.13 3.51 57.49
C VAL A 1157 60.88 2.93 56.84
N ALA A 1158 60.78 1.61 56.96
CA ALA A 1158 59.57 0.84 57.23
C ALA A 1158 58.46 0.86 56.16
N SER A 1159 57.52 -0.06 56.17
CA SER A 1159 57.13 -0.98 57.23
C SER A 1159 56.36 -2.12 56.60
N GLY A 1160 56.64 -3.33 57.06
CA GLY A 1160 55.60 -4.28 57.49
C GLY A 1160 54.76 -4.96 56.41
N THR A 1161 54.72 -6.29 56.39
CA THR A 1161 53.79 -7.11 57.20
C THR A 1161 52.34 -6.68 56.99
N THR A 1162 51.40 -7.57 56.67
CA THR A 1162 51.18 -8.88 57.31
C THR A 1162 49.97 -9.54 56.65
N THR A 1163 49.92 -10.88 56.73
CA THR A 1163 48.74 -11.73 57.05
C THR A 1163 47.59 -11.78 56.04
N ASN A 1164 46.86 -12.88 55.87
CA ASN A 1164 46.86 -14.24 56.40
C ASN A 1164 45.95 -15.00 55.41
N SER A 1165 46.32 -16.18 54.92
CA SER A 1165 45.96 -17.48 55.51
C SER A 1165 44.50 -17.59 55.97
N GLU A 1166 43.77 -18.50 55.33
CA GLU A 1166 42.96 -19.59 55.92
C GLU A 1166 42.07 -20.11 54.78
N SER A 1167 42.42 -21.18 54.08
CA SER A 1167 42.42 -22.60 54.49
C SER A 1167 41.03 -23.15 54.79
N ASN A 1168 40.72 -24.19 54.01
CA ASN A 1168 40.16 -25.46 54.46
C ASN A 1168 38.65 -25.58 54.68
N ASN A 1169 38.08 -26.40 53.80
CA ASN A 1169 37.67 -27.78 54.12
C ASN A 1169 36.17 -28.10 54.04
N VAL A 1170 35.89 -29.00 53.08
CA VAL A 1170 35.38 -30.37 53.32
C VAL A 1170 33.87 -30.60 53.34
N ALA A 1171 33.55 -31.61 52.52
CA ALA A 1171 32.50 -32.62 52.65
C ALA A 1171 31.07 -32.19 52.32
N ALA A 1172 30.22 -33.08 51.81
CA ALA A 1172 30.34 -34.40 51.19
C ALA A 1172 28.90 -34.81 50.86
N SER A 1173 28.76 -35.72 49.89
CA SER A 1173 27.72 -36.77 49.86
C SER A 1173 26.30 -36.28 49.49
N THR A 1174 25.46 -36.98 48.74
CA THR A 1174 25.51 -38.33 48.18
C THR A 1174 24.31 -38.51 47.22
N SER A 1175 24.51 -39.35 46.21
CA SER A 1175 23.56 -40.35 45.63
C SER A 1175 22.24 -39.88 44.99
N GLY A 1176 21.83 -40.40 43.82
CA GLY A 1176 22.43 -41.48 43.04
C GLY A 1176 21.69 -41.86 41.76
N ASN A 1177 22.42 -42.62 40.93
CA ASN A 1177 22.07 -43.79 40.08
C ASN A 1177 20.74 -43.82 39.29
N SER A 1178 20.66 -44.29 38.03
CA SER A 1178 21.55 -45.21 37.30
C SER A 1178 21.28 -45.26 35.78
N THR A 1179 22.37 -45.48 35.01
CA THR A 1179 22.57 -46.41 33.87
C THR A 1179 21.77 -46.31 32.55
N ASN A 1180 22.46 -45.99 31.44
CA ASN A 1180 22.89 -46.91 30.36
C ASN A 1180 23.69 -46.14 29.28
N LYS A 1181 25.01 -46.32 29.16
CA LYS A 1181 25.75 -47.15 28.17
C LYS A 1181 25.63 -46.75 26.67
N THR A 1182 26.69 -46.07 26.23
CA THR A 1182 27.48 -46.19 24.97
C THR A 1182 26.85 -45.83 23.63
N SER A 1183 27.32 -44.72 23.03
CA SER A 1183 28.32 -44.73 21.94
C SER A 1183 28.88 -43.32 21.73
N SER A 1184 30.21 -43.17 21.74
CA SER A 1184 30.90 -41.93 21.36
C SER A 1184 30.82 -41.74 19.85
N LYS A 1185 30.13 -40.71 19.36
CA LYS A 1185 30.35 -40.14 18.01
C LYS A 1185 31.19 -38.87 18.19
N GLY A 1186 32.27 -38.74 17.42
CA GLY A 1186 33.18 -37.59 17.45
C GLY A 1186 32.42 -36.30 17.14
N GLN A 1187 32.75 -35.21 17.84
CA GLN A 1187 32.19 -33.90 17.55
C GLN A 1187 32.69 -33.42 16.18
N LEU A 1188 31.78 -32.88 15.36
CA LEU A 1188 32.12 -32.09 14.18
C LEU A 1188 32.99 -30.88 14.60
N PRO A 1189 33.83 -30.34 13.71
CA PRO A 1189 34.61 -29.14 14.00
C PRO A 1189 33.71 -27.98 14.47
N ASN A 1190 34.07 -27.31 15.56
CA ASN A 1190 33.32 -26.17 16.09
C ASN A 1190 33.47 -24.97 15.14
N THR A 1191 32.42 -24.61 14.41
CA THR A 1191 32.34 -23.35 13.65
C THR A 1191 31.93 -22.23 14.60
N GLY A 1192 32.84 -21.29 14.88
CA GLY A 1192 32.49 -20.05 15.58
C GLY A 1192 31.46 -19.23 14.78
N ASP A 1193 30.51 -18.63 15.50
CA ASP A 1193 29.46 -17.69 15.07
C ASP A 1193 28.77 -17.95 13.72
N LEU A 1194 27.57 -18.56 13.81
CA LEU A 1194 26.56 -18.60 12.76
C LEU A 1194 25.94 -17.19 12.58
N GLY A 1195 26.53 -16.38 11.70
CA GLY A 1195 26.06 -15.02 11.43
C GLY A 1195 26.11 -14.54 9.97
N GLY A 1196 26.59 -15.34 9.00
CA GLY A 1196 26.64 -14.84 7.63
C GLY A 1196 27.08 -15.82 6.57
N VAL A 1197 26.20 -16.70 6.10
CA VAL A 1197 26.39 -17.47 4.84
C VAL A 1197 25.04 -17.82 4.15
N ALA A 1198 24.00 -16.99 4.27
CA ALA A 1198 22.66 -17.32 3.72
C ALA A 1198 22.33 -16.71 2.33
N ALA A 1199 23.31 -16.16 1.59
CA ALA A 1199 23.01 -15.39 0.37
C ALA A 1199 23.92 -15.76 -0.82
N LEU A 1200 23.69 -16.93 -1.46
CA LEU A 1200 24.35 -17.27 -2.73
C LEU A 1200 23.74 -18.49 -3.46
N PHE A 1201 22.45 -18.50 -3.80
CA PHE A 1201 21.85 -19.63 -4.54
C PHE A 1201 20.80 -19.34 -5.63
N MET A 1202 20.82 -18.19 -6.31
CA MET A 1202 19.94 -17.94 -7.47
C MET A 1202 20.58 -18.08 -8.87
N GLY A 1203 21.79 -18.62 -9.00
CA GLY A 1203 22.55 -18.52 -10.26
C GLY A 1203 22.71 -19.76 -11.16
N VAL A 1204 22.37 -20.98 -10.72
CA VAL A 1204 22.96 -22.21 -11.34
C VAL A 1204 21.94 -23.16 -12.02
N THR A 1205 20.64 -22.93 -11.91
CA THR A 1205 19.63 -23.82 -12.51
C THR A 1205 19.51 -23.72 -14.04
N SER A 1206 20.01 -22.65 -14.67
CA SER A 1206 19.91 -22.40 -16.11
C SER A 1206 20.87 -23.21 -16.99
N LEU A 1207 21.82 -23.96 -16.42
CA LEU A 1207 22.80 -24.76 -17.19
C LEU A 1207 22.50 -26.27 -17.23
N ALA A 1208 21.68 -26.81 -16.31
CA ALA A 1208 21.35 -28.23 -16.27
C ALA A 1208 20.26 -28.63 -17.29
N ALA A 1209 19.29 -27.75 -17.56
CA ALA A 1209 18.25 -27.98 -18.57
C ALA A 1209 18.81 -28.12 -20.00
N GLY A 1210 19.93 -27.46 -20.30
CA GLY A 1210 20.61 -27.55 -21.61
C GLY A 1210 21.30 -28.89 -21.89
N CYS A 1211 21.62 -29.69 -20.87
CA CYS A 1211 22.33 -30.97 -21.04
C CYS A 1211 21.39 -32.19 -21.12
N LEU A 1212 20.18 -32.12 -20.55
CA LEU A 1212 19.18 -33.20 -20.62
C LEU A 1212 18.50 -33.31 -22.00
N GLY A 1213 18.43 -32.22 -22.77
CA GLY A 1213 17.91 -32.19 -24.14
C GLY A 1213 18.76 -32.95 -25.18
N LEU A 1214 20.01 -33.30 -24.88
CA LEU A 1214 20.95 -33.93 -25.82
C LEU A 1214 21.08 -35.46 -25.67
N LYS A 1215 20.42 -36.09 -24.68
CA LYS A 1215 20.43 -37.55 -24.48
C LYS A 1215 19.18 -38.30 -24.98
N LYS A 1216 18.13 -37.60 -25.46
CA LYS A 1216 16.94 -38.21 -26.08
C LYS A 1216 16.99 -38.33 -27.62
N ARG A 1217 18.17 -38.15 -28.24
CA ARG A 1217 18.45 -38.55 -29.64
C ARG A 1217 19.60 -39.55 -29.70
N ARG A 1218 19.35 -40.77 -29.24
CA ARG A 1218 19.93 -42.00 -29.81
C ARG A 1218 19.10 -43.21 -29.44
#